data_AF-A0A455SHN9-F1
#
_entry.id   AF-A0A455SHN9-F1
#
_cell.length_a   1.000
_cell.length_b   1.000
_cell.length_c   1.000
_cell.angle_alpha   90.00
_cell.angle_beta   90.00
_cell.angle_gamma   90.00
#
_symmetry.space_group_name_H-M   'P 1'
#
loop_
_entity.id
_entity.type
_entity.pdbx_description
1 polymer ?
#
loop_
_entity_poly.entity_id
_entity_poly.type
_entity_poly.pdbx_seq_one_letter_code
_entity_poly.pdbx_strand_id
1 'polypeptide(L)'
;MSPFQPYDMFCLPAWQYELNYTYWQAKSRYDQQCTARLFWQDIRIQQPRLVIVGRHGSGKSWLLRQECLAVCSQVQRCLQDEQDEQEMVLPIWLSGPECVRVLSAYRGNVVVALQQILRETLGDERGHDALLEEWLRAHPTLFLLDDYDLLDPEQRALVGTFLSWVETLPHARLVCAVRPEAAAALDLSSAFFVELLDWTDTQCKRYLLQRFAADPMMAAACWEQLQAPEYGEARVPLVLAWWSAFYAEQQRLPATCFEGYMWVLQHLLQRAMQSADLSLLREIVCPALERLAWTWATAVHGGWQGMLSRAEILMVLRQAGAGARAEAYLALLEQSGVLCRSVGHRGAPWNQQRVHYSWGSPVFPCVLVARMLTQQQWMWSDLLLLEKRCSPFWQQVVHLLAGANAPAVLRWVEEQRFSLQRDTASILLLARVGRELRRAGEALSPALVGWIADGLLQLELGSRKERRQAYALMKQLFGADVRARMLARLQMDGASLARRCAAVLALGVVGTNMDSEVLEQIVLDDGHVPELRGVALLVCWQVDEERAEKLCHSIFRRKEASLLVCGVALWTSVEKRASDMREEIVALLQRRGEVNSDKEQEWLLFDEVLIWAVVRLWKHSLPYPEEVWRLVAQHPSMLPIMLEELGWEEPIARRILRKWLRMTSADQEKSRAFVKRMADSHNPHKERLFPLLQEECQDGEILQWVTRWLEEKQKDEQRRIEIAEDEQEEAASFAQVLRVRGEIGEEEGHILLNQPEKVIPLIVARDEELWTREQALRWLWSYGDEQSWLPLLHVASDPTDDGELRKTALHVLHRKKPQPGEVLYPFLWDRDERVQAEAAYILSEIQDTTCIERIGFLLCHMEDEETQGRVERACVRYRDAAVHESLRTMIMQNMQYLRMRESDVKEHIVEYAVGRVLDEISIGAIASFDSATRWHILSLMLQRCYGEVGDLFWRKGFLEAASDQRIGIPYLIAGFFGVEEAALETIRAWWRSDGQDSYTMRSDANFGVIALGGALLRNEVSLYV
;
A
#
# COMPACT_ATOMS: atom_id res chain seq x y z
N MET A 1 -33.13 -45.62 8.35
CA MET A 1 -32.88 -44.31 8.98
C MET A 1 -31.51 -44.38 9.63
N SER A 2 -30.49 -43.88 8.94
CA SER A 2 -29.08 -43.89 9.38
C SER A 2 -28.73 -42.51 9.96
N PRO A 3 -27.93 -42.41 11.03
CA PRO A 3 -27.49 -41.13 11.57
C PRO A 3 -26.52 -40.46 10.59
N PHE A 4 -26.77 -39.19 10.27
CA PHE A 4 -25.86 -38.33 9.50
C PHE A 4 -24.58 -38.08 10.30
N GLN A 5 -23.41 -38.27 9.66
CA GLN A 5 -22.09 -38.02 10.26
C GLN A 5 -21.55 -36.62 9.91
N PRO A 6 -20.62 -36.05 10.72
CA PRO A 6 -20.42 -34.60 10.87
C PRO A 6 -19.47 -33.89 9.86
N TYR A 7 -19.22 -34.41 8.66
CA TYR A 7 -18.00 -34.04 7.91
C TYR A 7 -18.15 -33.15 6.66
N ASP A 8 -19.25 -32.37 6.52
CA ASP A 8 -19.53 -31.63 5.27
C ASP A 8 -19.26 -30.10 5.31
N MET A 9 -18.51 -29.56 6.27
CA MET A 9 -18.65 -28.13 6.65
C MET A 9 -17.41 -27.23 6.70
N PHE A 10 -16.33 -27.53 5.98
CA PHE A 10 -15.30 -26.51 5.74
C PHE A 10 -15.58 -25.72 4.45
N CYS A 11 -16.64 -24.90 4.48
CA CYS A 11 -16.97 -23.92 3.46
C CYS A 11 -17.39 -22.59 4.11
N LEU A 12 -16.45 -21.94 4.79
CA LEU A 12 -16.43 -20.49 4.90
C LEU A 12 -15.39 -20.00 3.88
N PRO A 13 -15.65 -18.97 3.07
CA PRO A 13 -14.63 -18.49 2.14
C PRO A 13 -13.45 -17.90 2.93
N ALA A 14 -12.26 -18.46 2.75
CA ALA A 14 -11.04 -18.08 3.45
C ALA A 14 -10.64 -16.62 3.17
N TRP A 15 -11.02 -16.08 2.01
CA TRP A 15 -10.83 -14.66 1.67
C TRP A 15 -11.48 -13.69 2.67
N GLN A 16 -12.56 -14.08 3.36
CA GLN A 16 -13.25 -13.21 4.33
C GLN A 16 -12.55 -13.18 5.71
N TYR A 17 -11.76 -14.21 6.02
CA TYR A 17 -10.91 -14.28 7.21
C TYR A 17 -9.58 -13.52 6.99
N GLU A 18 -8.97 -13.65 5.80
CA GLU A 18 -7.88 -12.76 5.36
C GLU A 18 -8.34 -11.31 5.26
N LEU A 19 -9.54 -11.01 4.78
CA LEU A 19 -10.07 -9.65 4.74
C LEU A 19 -10.33 -9.09 6.13
N ASN A 20 -10.88 -9.86 7.07
CA ASN A 20 -11.10 -9.40 8.44
C ASN A 20 -9.79 -9.27 9.24
N TYR A 21 -8.82 -10.17 9.06
CA TYR A 21 -7.50 -10.08 9.68
C TYR A 21 -6.63 -8.99 9.03
N THR A 22 -6.67 -8.83 7.71
CA THR A 22 -5.97 -7.75 6.99
C THR A 22 -6.65 -6.41 7.19
N TYR A 23 -7.98 -6.37 7.36
CA TYR A 23 -8.76 -5.22 7.82
C TYR A 23 -8.45 -4.90 9.27
N TRP A 24 -8.33 -5.86 10.19
CA TRP A 24 -7.97 -5.60 11.58
C TRP A 24 -6.49 -5.32 11.77
N GLN A 25 -5.55 -5.90 11.04
CA GLN A 25 -4.18 -5.41 11.00
C GLN A 25 -4.10 -4.09 10.25
N ALA A 26 -4.94 -3.82 9.25
CA ALA A 26 -5.00 -2.53 8.58
C ALA A 26 -5.62 -1.46 9.45
N LYS A 27 -6.66 -1.79 10.21
CA LYS A 27 -7.46 -0.94 11.08
C LYS A 27 -6.78 -0.83 12.41
N SER A 28 -6.16 -1.86 12.97
CA SER A 28 -5.27 -1.82 14.14
C SER A 28 -3.92 -1.21 13.79
N ARG A 29 -3.36 -1.35 12.58
CA ARG A 29 -2.23 -0.50 12.15
C ARG A 29 -2.68 0.90 11.77
N TYR A 30 -3.84 1.12 11.17
CA TYR A 30 -4.39 2.47 10.96
C TYR A 30 -4.85 3.07 12.28
N ASP A 31 -5.24 2.28 13.26
CA ASP A 31 -5.60 2.75 14.58
C ASP A 31 -4.28 2.96 15.33
N GLN A 32 -3.31 2.06 15.33
CA GLN A 32 -1.99 2.30 15.94
C GLN A 32 -1.16 3.40 15.23
N GLN A 33 -1.29 3.58 13.91
CA GLN A 33 -0.61 4.62 13.10
C GLN A 33 -1.45 5.89 12.91
N CYS A 34 -2.78 5.86 13.10
CA CYS A 34 -3.70 7.01 12.96
C CYS A 34 -4.59 7.29 14.21
N THR A 35 -4.48 6.55 15.32
CA THR A 35 -5.16 6.82 16.63
C THR A 35 -4.27 7.39 17.70
N ALA A 36 -2.96 7.54 17.47
CA ALA A 36 -2.26 8.57 18.20
C ALA A 36 -2.90 9.90 17.75
N ARG A 37 -3.90 10.37 18.48
CA ARG A 37 -4.44 11.72 18.31
C ARG A 37 -3.30 12.64 18.70
N LEU A 38 -2.58 13.10 17.70
CA LEU A 38 -1.47 13.99 17.87
C LEU A 38 -2.04 15.39 18.13
N PHE A 39 -1.56 16.04 19.18
CA PHE A 39 -1.86 17.45 19.37
C PHE A 39 -0.96 18.25 18.42
N TRP A 40 -1.55 19.22 17.71
CA TRP A 40 -0.82 20.09 16.79
C TRP A 40 0.43 20.72 17.42
N GLN A 41 0.33 21.08 18.70
CA GLN A 41 1.40 21.69 19.48
C GLN A 41 2.64 20.80 19.60
N ASP A 42 2.45 19.48 19.67
CA ASP A 42 3.54 18.51 19.81
C ASP A 42 4.20 18.26 18.45
N ILE A 43 3.40 17.96 17.43
CA ILE A 43 3.91 17.55 16.12
C ILE A 43 4.60 18.68 15.38
N ARG A 44 4.11 19.92 15.52
CA ARG A 44 4.71 21.06 14.82
C ARG A 44 6.17 21.20 15.21
N ILE A 45 6.52 20.97 16.49
CA ILE A 45 7.89 21.12 17.00
C ILE A 45 8.75 19.91 16.63
N GLN A 46 8.19 18.71 16.74
CA GLN A 46 8.96 17.45 16.58
C GLN A 46 9.31 17.13 15.13
N GLN A 47 8.48 17.56 14.17
CA GLN A 47 8.60 17.16 12.77
C GLN A 47 9.08 18.34 11.93
N PRO A 48 10.30 18.29 11.35
CA PRO A 48 10.82 19.38 10.54
C PRO A 48 10.12 19.50 9.19
N ARG A 49 9.51 18.42 8.71
CA ARG A 49 8.76 18.36 7.44
C ARG A 49 7.42 17.72 7.72
N LEU A 50 6.35 18.50 7.59
CA LEU A 50 4.99 18.07 7.91
C LEU A 50 4.07 18.26 6.72
N VAL A 51 3.29 17.25 6.39
CA VAL A 51 2.27 17.32 5.35
C VAL A 51 0.90 17.12 5.99
N ILE A 52 0.10 18.19 6.02
CA ILE A 52 -1.27 18.17 6.52
C ILE A 52 -2.20 17.76 5.39
N VAL A 53 -2.66 16.52 5.46
CA VAL A 53 -3.66 15.97 4.54
C VAL A 53 -5.04 16.24 5.09
N GLY A 54 -5.96 16.76 4.29
CA GLY A 54 -7.33 16.99 4.78
C GLY A 54 -8.32 17.37 3.69
N ARG A 55 -9.60 17.14 3.94
CA ARG A 55 -10.68 17.46 3.00
C ARG A 55 -10.79 18.96 2.72
N HIS A 56 -11.53 19.32 1.67
CA HIS A 56 -11.89 20.71 1.45
C HIS A 56 -12.65 21.26 2.66
N GLY A 57 -12.29 22.46 3.12
CA GLY A 57 -12.93 23.10 4.26
C GLY A 57 -12.58 22.51 5.64
N SER A 58 -11.70 21.51 5.74
CA SER A 58 -11.30 20.90 7.03
C SER A 58 -10.53 21.86 7.95
N GLY A 59 -10.12 23.02 7.44
CA GLY A 59 -9.40 24.04 8.20
C GLY A 59 -7.90 24.04 8.01
N LYS A 60 -7.35 23.36 6.98
CA LYS A 60 -5.91 23.34 6.68
C LYS A 60 -5.30 24.75 6.56
N SER A 61 -5.83 25.56 5.65
CA SER A 61 -5.39 26.96 5.46
C SER A 61 -5.53 27.80 6.72
N TRP A 62 -6.61 27.59 7.49
CA TRP A 62 -6.78 28.26 8.78
C TRP A 62 -5.70 27.85 9.78
N LEU A 63 -5.39 26.56 9.87
CA LEU A 63 -4.35 26.02 10.75
C LEU A 63 -2.97 26.56 10.39
N LEU A 64 -2.61 26.58 9.10
CA LEU A 64 -1.39 27.23 8.64
C LEU A 64 -1.37 28.71 9.06
N ARG A 65 -2.49 29.45 8.91
CA ARG A 65 -2.54 30.88 9.26
C ARG A 65 -2.35 31.10 10.75
N GLN A 66 -2.96 30.25 11.57
CA GLN A 66 -2.76 30.29 13.02
C GLN A 66 -1.30 29.98 13.39
N GLU A 67 -0.66 29.03 12.70
CA GLU A 67 0.76 28.73 12.90
C GLU A 67 1.63 29.94 12.54
N CYS A 68 1.38 30.54 11.36
CA CYS A 68 2.06 31.77 10.92
C CYS A 68 1.93 32.89 11.97
N LEU A 69 0.70 33.18 12.42
CA LEU A 69 0.41 34.21 13.42
C LEU A 69 1.10 33.91 14.76
N ALA A 70 1.11 32.66 15.19
CA ALA A 70 1.78 32.24 16.42
C ALA A 70 3.30 32.47 16.35
N VAL A 71 3.94 32.12 15.22
CA VAL A 71 5.36 32.35 14.98
C VAL A 71 5.66 33.85 14.87
N CYS A 72 4.87 34.63 14.13
CA CYS A 72 5.01 36.09 14.07
C CYS A 72 4.91 36.73 15.46
N SER A 73 3.98 36.27 16.29
CA SER A 73 3.80 36.76 17.67
C SER A 73 4.95 36.35 18.60
N GLN A 74 5.63 35.25 18.30
CA GLN A 74 6.85 34.85 18.99
C GLN A 74 8.03 35.73 18.56
N VAL A 75 8.26 35.90 17.25
CA VAL A 75 9.30 36.79 16.70
C VAL A 75 9.15 38.21 17.22
N GLN A 76 7.92 38.74 17.25
CA GLN A 76 7.65 40.07 17.79
C GLN A 76 8.06 40.20 19.27
N ARG A 77 7.87 39.14 20.07
CA ARG A 77 8.30 39.12 21.48
C ARG A 77 9.82 39.03 21.59
N CYS A 78 10.46 38.15 20.83
CA CYS A 78 11.93 38.05 20.78
C CYS A 78 12.58 39.40 20.41
N LEU A 79 11.99 40.12 19.44
CA LEU A 79 12.44 41.47 19.05
C LEU A 79 12.22 42.52 20.15
N GLN A 80 11.12 42.43 20.90
CA GLN A 80 10.83 43.34 22.02
C GLN A 80 11.77 43.09 23.22
N ASP A 81 12.17 41.85 23.41
CA ASP A 81 13.02 41.41 24.51
C ASP A 81 14.53 41.44 24.15
N GLU A 82 14.90 41.97 22.97
CA GLU A 82 16.27 42.04 22.44
C GLU A 82 16.99 40.67 22.44
N GLN A 83 16.27 39.59 22.17
CA GLN A 83 16.84 38.24 22.05
C GLN A 83 17.70 38.09 20.78
N ASP A 84 18.60 37.10 20.80
CA ASP A 84 19.48 36.78 19.67
C ASP A 84 18.66 36.39 18.41
N GLU A 85 19.08 36.91 17.26
CA GLU A 85 18.51 36.60 15.94
C GLU A 85 18.54 35.09 15.64
N GLN A 86 19.46 34.34 16.25
CA GLN A 86 19.54 32.88 16.12
C GLN A 86 18.31 32.14 16.70
N GLU A 87 17.58 32.75 17.63
CA GLU A 87 16.36 32.17 18.21
C GLU A 87 15.09 32.50 17.40
N MET A 88 15.20 33.41 16.42
CA MET A 88 14.06 33.87 15.62
C MET A 88 13.78 32.94 14.44
N VAL A 89 12.51 32.61 14.24
CA VAL A 89 12.05 31.80 13.11
C VAL A 89 11.38 32.72 12.09
N LEU A 90 11.89 32.79 10.86
CA LEU A 90 11.25 33.56 9.78
C LEU A 90 10.10 32.74 9.16
N PRO A 91 8.81 33.14 9.33
CA PRO A 91 7.72 32.45 8.67
C PRO A 91 7.55 32.96 7.23
N ILE A 92 7.54 32.04 6.25
CA ILE A 92 7.30 32.33 4.84
C ILE A 92 6.02 31.61 4.41
N TRP A 93 4.96 32.39 4.17
CA TRP A 93 3.69 31.91 3.65
C TRP A 93 3.72 31.87 2.12
N LEU A 94 3.38 30.72 1.53
CA LEU A 94 3.33 30.53 0.09
C LEU A 94 2.01 29.85 -0.30
N SER A 95 1.28 30.40 -1.26
CA SER A 95 0.25 29.62 -1.95
C SER A 95 0.88 28.85 -3.11
N GLY A 96 0.44 27.62 -3.36
CA GLY A 96 0.91 26.79 -4.47
C GLY A 96 0.88 27.53 -5.81
N PRO A 97 -0.26 28.12 -6.23
CA PRO A 97 -0.34 28.86 -7.49
C PRO A 97 0.61 30.06 -7.58
N GLU A 98 0.87 30.74 -6.48
CA GLU A 98 1.84 31.84 -6.43
C GLU A 98 3.27 31.33 -6.54
N CYS A 99 3.60 30.23 -5.86
CA CYS A 99 4.89 29.56 -5.95
C CYS A 99 5.19 29.16 -7.39
N VAL A 100 4.26 28.49 -8.06
CA VAL A 100 4.35 28.11 -9.48
C VAL A 100 4.56 29.32 -10.38
N ARG A 101 3.73 30.36 -10.22
CA ARG A 101 3.81 31.59 -11.03
C ARG A 101 5.22 32.16 -11.01
N VAL A 102 5.81 32.27 -9.82
CA VAL A 102 7.11 32.91 -9.66
C VAL A 102 8.25 31.97 -10.07
N LEU A 103 8.21 30.69 -9.70
CA LEU A 103 9.18 29.71 -10.17
C LEU A 103 9.22 29.63 -11.70
N SER A 104 8.07 29.70 -12.36
CA SER A 104 7.97 29.70 -13.82
C SER A 104 8.64 30.92 -14.44
N ALA A 105 8.43 32.11 -13.85
CA ALA A 105 9.03 33.36 -14.30
C ALA A 105 10.57 33.36 -14.20
N TYR A 106 11.12 32.64 -13.22
CA TYR A 106 12.56 32.58 -12.96
C TYR A 106 13.20 31.22 -13.28
N ARG A 107 12.61 30.44 -14.20
CA ARG A 107 13.14 29.16 -14.70
C ARG A 107 13.51 28.18 -13.58
N GLY A 108 12.71 28.13 -12.52
CA GLY A 108 12.92 27.26 -11.36
C GLY A 108 13.92 27.75 -10.32
N ASN A 109 14.49 28.96 -10.46
CA ASN A 109 15.36 29.51 -9.41
C ASN A 109 14.55 29.90 -8.17
N VAL A 110 14.61 29.04 -7.14
CA VAL A 110 13.81 29.15 -5.93
C VAL A 110 14.13 30.40 -5.11
N VAL A 111 15.40 30.73 -4.94
CA VAL A 111 15.83 31.89 -4.13
C VAL A 111 15.33 33.19 -4.74
N VAL A 112 15.54 33.36 -6.05
CA VAL A 112 15.07 34.55 -6.79
C VAL A 112 13.54 34.61 -6.77
N ALA A 113 12.88 33.46 -6.84
CA ALA A 113 11.43 33.40 -6.73
C ALA A 113 10.93 33.87 -5.35
N LEU A 114 11.55 33.42 -4.26
CA LEU A 114 11.20 33.86 -2.91
C LEU A 114 11.48 35.35 -2.69
N GLN A 115 12.61 35.85 -3.17
CA GLN A 115 12.92 37.29 -3.17
C GLN A 115 11.82 38.08 -3.86
N GLN A 116 11.37 37.63 -5.03
CA GLN A 116 10.30 38.32 -5.75
C GLN A 116 8.96 38.27 -5.02
N ILE A 117 8.58 37.14 -4.41
CA ILE A 117 7.35 37.03 -3.60
C ILE A 117 7.41 38.01 -2.42
N LEU A 118 8.56 38.09 -1.73
CA LEU A 118 8.73 39.02 -0.61
C LEU A 118 8.71 40.48 -1.04
N ARG A 119 9.37 40.85 -2.15
CA ARG A 119 9.30 42.21 -2.70
C ARG A 119 7.86 42.61 -3.04
N GLU A 120 7.09 41.70 -3.63
CA GLU A 120 5.68 41.94 -3.95
C GLU A 120 4.81 42.10 -2.71
N THR A 121 5.14 41.37 -1.64
CA THR A 121 4.40 41.40 -0.37
C THR A 121 4.73 42.63 0.47
N LEU A 122 6.01 43.00 0.56
CA LEU A 122 6.51 44.08 1.41
C LEU A 122 6.46 45.45 0.72
N GLY A 123 6.44 45.49 -0.62
CA GLY A 123 6.34 46.73 -1.38
C GLY A 123 7.60 47.59 -1.42
N ASP A 124 8.76 47.05 -1.02
CA ASP A 124 10.08 47.73 -1.07
C ASP A 124 11.04 47.01 -2.03
N GLU A 125 11.83 47.80 -2.78
CA GLU A 125 12.73 47.34 -3.85
C GLU A 125 14.19 47.20 -3.40
N ARG A 126 14.58 47.59 -2.18
CA ARG A 126 16.02 47.70 -1.83
C ARG A 126 16.39 47.04 -0.50
N GLY A 127 17.33 46.09 -0.57
CA GLY A 127 18.14 45.64 0.57
C GLY A 127 17.74 44.31 1.21
N HIS A 128 16.56 43.77 0.91
CA HIS A 128 16.08 42.53 1.54
C HIS A 128 16.67 41.25 0.94
N ASP A 129 17.15 41.28 -0.30
CA ASP A 129 17.56 40.06 -1.01
C ASP A 129 18.79 39.40 -0.38
N ALA A 130 19.81 40.22 -0.06
CA ALA A 130 21.03 39.73 0.59
C ALA A 130 20.74 39.24 2.00
N LEU A 131 19.91 39.98 2.75
CA LEU A 131 19.48 39.59 4.09
C LEU A 131 18.69 38.28 4.05
N LEU A 132 17.78 38.11 3.09
CA LEU A 132 17.01 36.88 2.94
C LEU A 132 17.92 35.71 2.60
N GLU A 133 18.86 35.87 1.66
CA GLU A 133 19.80 34.82 1.31
C GLU A 133 20.68 34.41 2.49
N GLU A 134 21.17 35.38 3.25
CA GLU A 134 21.93 35.14 4.49
C GLU A 134 21.06 34.42 5.53
N TRP A 135 19.83 34.89 5.74
CA TRP A 135 18.87 34.29 6.67
C TRP A 135 18.55 32.84 6.31
N LEU A 136 18.21 32.57 5.05
CA LEU A 136 17.87 31.23 4.56
C LEU A 136 19.03 30.24 4.73
N ARG A 137 20.28 30.70 4.71
CA ARG A 137 21.47 29.86 4.91
C ARG A 137 21.77 29.60 6.38
N ALA A 138 21.59 30.60 7.25
CA ALA A 138 22.13 30.56 8.61
C ALA A 138 21.08 30.47 9.72
N HIS A 139 19.81 30.78 9.45
CA HIS A 139 18.80 30.97 10.49
C HIS A 139 17.55 30.09 10.30
N PRO A 140 16.82 29.79 11.39
CA PRO A 140 15.58 29.05 11.32
C PRO A 140 14.53 29.72 10.42
N THR A 141 13.94 28.93 9.51
CA THR A 141 12.90 29.40 8.58
C THR A 141 11.74 28.42 8.58
N LEU A 142 10.50 28.90 8.64
CA LEU A 142 9.29 28.09 8.55
C LEU A 142 8.55 28.38 7.25
N PHE A 143 8.60 27.44 6.30
CA PHE A 143 7.81 27.47 5.08
C PHE A 143 6.41 26.90 5.32
N LEU A 144 5.39 27.69 4.98
CA LEU A 144 3.97 27.32 5.06
C LEU A 144 3.41 27.30 3.64
N LEU A 145 3.33 26.12 3.04
CA LEU A 145 2.82 25.93 1.68
C LEU A 145 1.34 25.53 1.72
N ASP A 146 0.46 26.38 1.21
CA ASP A 146 -0.98 26.13 1.10
C ASP A 146 -1.38 25.82 -0.36
N ASP A 147 -2.57 25.27 -0.57
CA ASP A 147 -3.19 25.06 -1.89
C ASP A 147 -2.36 24.22 -2.89
N TYR A 148 -1.53 23.28 -2.44
CA TYR A 148 -0.77 22.38 -3.34
C TYR A 148 -1.69 21.55 -4.25
N ASP A 149 -2.89 21.20 -3.77
CA ASP A 149 -3.87 20.44 -4.53
C ASP A 149 -4.50 21.19 -5.71
N LEU A 150 -4.37 22.53 -5.76
CA LEU A 150 -4.85 23.34 -6.88
C LEU A 150 -3.91 23.28 -8.09
N LEU A 151 -2.73 22.68 -7.94
CA LEU A 151 -1.72 22.58 -8.99
C LEU A 151 -2.01 21.39 -9.90
N ASP A 152 -1.84 21.59 -11.21
CA ASP A 152 -1.81 20.50 -12.18
C ASP A 152 -0.48 19.71 -12.11
N PRO A 153 -0.33 18.55 -12.77
CA PRO A 153 0.89 17.74 -12.67
C PRO A 153 2.18 18.47 -13.09
N GLU A 154 2.17 19.31 -14.13
CA GLU A 154 3.35 20.06 -14.57
C GLU A 154 3.73 21.12 -13.54
N GLN A 155 2.73 21.80 -12.99
CA GLN A 155 2.90 22.78 -11.93
C GLN A 155 3.42 22.14 -10.63
N ARG A 156 2.96 20.93 -10.30
CA ARG A 156 3.48 20.16 -9.16
C ARG A 156 4.95 19.80 -9.34
N ALA A 157 5.37 19.43 -10.56
CA ALA A 157 6.78 19.18 -10.85
C ALA A 157 7.65 20.43 -10.60
N LEU A 158 7.16 21.62 -10.99
CA LEU A 158 7.85 22.88 -10.69
C LEU A 158 7.94 23.16 -9.18
N VAL A 159 6.87 22.92 -8.42
CA VAL A 159 6.90 23.04 -6.95
C VAL A 159 7.76 21.95 -6.31
N GLY A 160 7.90 20.79 -6.94
CA GLY A 160 8.85 19.74 -6.56
C GLY A 160 10.29 20.26 -6.48
N THR A 161 10.69 21.18 -7.38
CA THR A 161 11.99 21.85 -7.31
C THR A 161 12.13 22.72 -6.05
N PHE A 162 11.07 23.44 -5.66
CA PHE A 162 11.04 24.20 -4.41
C PHE A 162 11.12 23.27 -3.19
N LEU A 163 10.33 22.20 -3.18
CA LEU A 163 10.30 21.22 -2.11
C LEU A 163 11.66 20.54 -1.90
N SER A 164 12.29 20.10 -3.00
CA SER A 164 13.64 19.52 -3.00
C SER A 164 14.68 20.51 -2.48
N TRP A 165 14.59 21.78 -2.88
CA TRP A 165 15.47 22.83 -2.36
C TRP A 165 15.27 23.05 -0.85
N VAL A 166 14.04 23.06 -0.35
CA VAL A 166 13.76 23.14 1.10
C VAL A 166 14.34 21.94 1.86
N GLU A 167 14.41 20.75 1.26
CA GLU A 167 15.09 19.59 1.88
C GLU A 167 16.60 19.81 2.04
N THR A 168 17.24 20.63 1.20
CA THR A 168 18.66 20.97 1.33
C THR A 168 18.98 21.94 2.48
N LEU A 169 17.96 22.59 3.06
CA LEU A 169 18.14 23.59 4.12
C LEU A 169 18.00 22.94 5.52
N PRO A 170 19.09 22.80 6.30
CA PRO A 170 19.07 22.08 7.58
C PRO A 170 18.24 22.78 8.67
N HIS A 171 18.14 24.11 8.61
CA HIS A 171 17.39 24.92 9.58
C HIS A 171 15.97 25.28 9.10
N ALA A 172 15.61 24.91 7.86
CA ALA A 172 14.26 25.10 7.38
C ALA A 172 13.32 24.11 8.06
N ARG A 173 12.06 24.51 8.21
CA ARG A 173 10.91 23.67 8.53
C ARG A 173 9.87 23.87 7.45
N LEU A 174 9.14 22.81 7.10
CA LEU A 174 8.09 22.86 6.09
C LEU A 174 6.80 22.33 6.68
N VAL A 175 5.71 23.08 6.48
CA VAL A 175 4.35 22.59 6.66
C VAL A 175 3.59 22.79 5.35
N CYS A 176 3.22 21.70 4.71
CA CYS A 176 2.48 21.69 3.46
C CYS A 176 1.04 21.23 3.68
N ALA A 177 0.05 22.02 3.27
CA ALA A 177 -1.35 21.61 3.27
C ALA A 177 -1.74 21.02 1.91
N VAL A 178 -2.33 19.82 1.93
CA VAL A 178 -2.72 19.10 0.71
C VAL A 178 -4.04 18.36 0.90
N ARG A 179 -4.74 18.09 -0.20
CA ARG A 179 -5.88 17.17 -0.19
C ARG A 179 -5.45 15.71 -0.37
N PRO A 180 -6.24 14.74 0.12
CA PRO A 180 -5.90 13.32 -0.01
C PRO A 180 -5.57 12.87 -1.45
N GLU A 181 -6.19 13.48 -2.46
CA GLU A 181 -6.00 13.12 -3.87
C GLU A 181 -4.66 13.62 -4.43
N ALA A 182 -4.15 14.75 -3.94
CA ALA A 182 -2.87 15.32 -4.37
C ALA A 182 -1.69 14.85 -3.50
N ALA A 183 -1.96 14.30 -2.31
CA ALA A 183 -0.93 13.84 -1.38
C ALA A 183 -0.04 12.73 -1.96
N ALA A 184 -0.58 11.88 -2.85
CA ALA A 184 0.19 10.80 -3.48
C ALA A 184 1.20 11.29 -4.53
N ALA A 185 1.02 12.51 -5.05
CA ALA A 185 1.93 13.13 -6.01
C ALA A 185 2.94 14.07 -5.34
N LEU A 186 3.04 14.03 -4.00
CA LEU A 186 3.95 14.85 -3.23
C LEU A 186 5.18 14.00 -2.91
N ASP A 187 6.29 14.31 -3.57
CA ASP A 187 7.57 13.62 -3.38
C ASP A 187 8.40 14.35 -2.31
N LEU A 188 8.28 13.88 -1.07
CA LEU A 188 9.06 14.35 0.08
C LEU A 188 9.51 13.14 0.90
N SER A 189 10.74 12.72 0.68
CA SER A 189 11.32 11.51 1.29
C SER A 189 11.29 11.52 2.82
N SER A 190 11.36 12.71 3.42
CA SER A 190 11.47 12.92 4.87
C SER A 190 10.18 13.44 5.53
N ALA A 191 9.09 13.59 4.79
CA ALA A 191 7.88 14.22 5.31
C ALA A 191 7.06 13.31 6.23
N PHE A 192 6.64 13.87 7.37
CA PHE A 192 5.65 13.26 8.25
C PHE A 192 4.24 13.67 7.83
N PHE A 193 3.42 12.70 7.41
CA PHE A 193 2.05 12.95 6.97
C PHE A 193 1.08 12.88 8.16
N VAL A 194 0.26 13.91 8.31
CA VAL A 194 -0.80 13.97 9.32
C VAL A 194 -2.15 14.26 8.67
N GLU A 195 -3.17 13.48 9.03
CA GLU A 195 -4.53 13.75 8.58
C GLU A 195 -5.24 14.73 9.54
N LEU A 196 -5.73 15.84 8.99
CA LEU A 196 -6.59 16.77 9.71
C LEU A 196 -8.02 16.23 9.73
N LEU A 197 -8.37 15.61 10.85
CA LEU A 197 -9.68 15.00 11.08
C LEU A 197 -10.82 16.03 11.16
N ASP A 198 -12.02 15.55 10.87
CA ASP A 198 -13.25 16.30 11.10
C ASP A 198 -13.42 16.66 12.59
N TRP A 199 -14.15 17.74 12.89
CA TRP A 199 -14.39 18.15 14.27
C TRP A 199 -15.19 17.11 15.05
N THR A 200 -14.79 16.93 16.31
CA THR A 200 -15.54 16.14 17.29
C THR A 200 -16.84 16.85 17.66
N ASP A 201 -17.81 16.09 18.17
CA ASP A 201 -19.09 16.65 18.64
C ASP A 201 -18.89 17.76 19.69
N THR A 202 -17.89 17.60 20.56
CA THR A 202 -17.53 18.61 21.57
C THR A 202 -17.02 19.91 20.91
N GLN A 203 -16.19 19.81 19.87
CA GLN A 203 -15.68 20.98 19.13
C GLN A 203 -16.83 21.68 18.38
N CYS A 204 -17.70 20.93 17.71
CA CYS A 204 -18.86 21.48 17.02
C CYS A 204 -19.82 22.19 17.99
N LYS A 205 -20.19 21.56 19.12
CA LYS A 205 -21.01 22.18 20.17
C LYS A 205 -20.39 23.47 20.70
N ARG A 206 -19.09 23.45 21.01
CA ARG A 206 -18.38 24.64 21.50
C ARG A 206 -18.40 25.77 20.48
N TYR A 207 -18.19 25.47 19.21
CA TYR A 207 -18.29 26.45 18.14
C TYR A 207 -19.70 27.04 18.05
N LEU A 208 -20.75 26.22 18.08
CA LEU A 208 -22.13 26.69 18.02
C LEU A 208 -22.48 27.57 19.24
N LEU A 209 -22.05 27.19 20.44
CA LEU A 209 -22.23 28.01 21.65
C LEU A 209 -21.53 29.36 21.55
N GLN A 210 -20.33 29.41 20.95
CA GLN A 210 -19.63 30.67 20.69
C GLN A 210 -20.34 31.50 19.61
N ARG A 211 -20.80 30.85 18.53
CA ARG A 211 -21.47 31.47 17.40
C ARG A 211 -22.82 32.08 17.80
N PHE A 212 -23.58 31.36 18.62
CA PHE A 212 -24.87 31.76 19.14
C PHE A 212 -24.77 32.19 20.61
N ALA A 213 -23.70 32.88 21.01
CA ALA A 213 -23.51 33.30 22.40
C ALA A 213 -24.66 34.17 22.95
N ALA A 214 -25.36 34.89 22.06
CA ALA A 214 -26.54 35.68 22.40
C ALA A 214 -27.82 34.84 22.57
N ASP A 215 -27.87 33.62 22.01
CA ASP A 215 -29.02 32.71 22.09
C ASP A 215 -28.56 31.24 22.18
N PRO A 216 -28.23 30.76 23.40
CA PRO A 216 -27.82 29.37 23.61
C PRO A 216 -28.89 28.33 23.23
N MET A 217 -30.18 28.71 23.23
CA MET A 217 -31.26 27.81 22.80
C MET A 217 -31.20 27.56 21.30
N MET A 218 -30.87 28.58 20.51
CA MET A 218 -30.61 28.42 19.08
C MET A 218 -29.41 27.51 18.81
N ALA A 219 -28.34 27.60 19.64
CA ALA A 219 -27.20 26.69 19.56
C ALA A 219 -27.62 25.23 19.79
N ALA A 220 -28.43 24.98 20.82
CA ALA A 220 -28.93 23.65 21.16
C ALA A 220 -29.83 23.08 20.05
N ALA A 221 -30.77 23.88 19.54
CA ALA A 221 -31.67 23.46 18.46
C ALA A 221 -30.92 23.19 17.14
N CYS A 222 -29.94 24.04 16.79
CA CYS A 222 -29.08 23.82 15.64
C CYS A 222 -28.27 22.52 15.80
N TRP A 223 -27.68 22.30 16.98
CA TRP A 223 -26.93 21.09 17.27
C TRP A 223 -27.78 19.83 17.18
N GLU A 224 -29.01 19.86 17.73
CA GLU A 224 -29.94 18.72 17.67
C GLU A 224 -30.22 18.30 16.23
N GLN A 225 -30.47 19.25 15.32
CA GLN A 225 -30.68 18.93 13.90
C GLN A 225 -29.39 18.40 13.24
N LEU A 226 -28.23 18.97 13.58
CA LEU A 226 -26.92 18.55 13.05
C LEU A 226 -26.50 17.14 13.51
N GLN A 227 -27.13 16.57 14.54
CA GLN A 227 -26.88 15.20 14.97
C GLN A 227 -27.50 14.15 14.04
N ALA A 228 -28.43 14.52 13.17
CA ALA A 228 -28.98 13.57 12.22
C ALA A 228 -27.85 13.05 11.31
N PRO A 229 -27.81 11.74 10.99
CA PRO A 229 -26.74 11.15 10.16
C PRO A 229 -26.58 11.85 8.81
N GLU A 230 -27.67 12.41 8.29
CA GLU A 230 -27.65 13.23 7.10
C GLU A 230 -26.68 14.41 7.23
N TYR A 231 -26.45 15.02 8.39
CA TYR A 231 -25.57 16.19 8.50
C TYR A 231 -24.13 15.86 8.91
N GLY A 232 -23.66 14.62 8.66
CA GLY A 232 -22.28 14.22 9.02
C GLY A 232 -21.17 15.14 8.48
N GLU A 233 -21.40 15.83 7.35
CA GLU A 233 -20.48 16.83 6.78
C GLU A 233 -20.37 18.12 7.61
N ALA A 234 -21.29 18.37 8.55
CA ALA A 234 -21.25 19.50 9.48
C ALA A 234 -20.03 19.45 10.39
N ARG A 235 -19.36 18.31 10.47
CA ARG A 235 -18.11 18.17 11.21
C ARG A 235 -16.93 18.82 10.48
N VAL A 236 -17.09 19.15 9.19
CA VAL A 236 -16.14 19.99 8.46
C VAL A 236 -16.34 21.45 8.92
N PRO A 237 -15.32 22.12 9.46
CA PRO A 237 -15.47 23.44 10.09
C PRO A 237 -16.09 24.51 9.19
N LEU A 238 -15.71 24.52 7.91
CA LEU A 238 -16.27 25.46 6.94
C LEU A 238 -17.77 25.23 6.72
N VAL A 239 -18.18 23.97 6.63
CA VAL A 239 -19.59 23.58 6.43
C VAL A 239 -20.41 23.93 7.68
N LEU A 240 -19.88 23.66 8.87
CA LEU A 240 -20.51 24.06 10.14
C LEU A 240 -20.73 25.56 10.22
N ALA A 241 -19.73 26.34 9.80
CA ALA A 241 -19.80 27.79 9.81
C ALA A 241 -20.91 28.31 8.89
N TRP A 242 -21.06 27.72 7.70
CA TRP A 242 -22.13 28.05 6.77
C TRP A 242 -23.51 27.63 7.29
N TRP A 243 -23.66 26.36 7.70
CA TRP A 243 -24.95 25.86 8.17
C TRP A 243 -25.44 26.57 9.43
N SER A 244 -24.56 26.88 10.38
CA SER A 244 -24.93 27.69 11.55
C SER A 244 -25.32 29.12 11.17
N ALA A 245 -24.66 29.74 10.18
CA ALA A 245 -25.05 31.06 9.70
C ALA A 245 -26.44 31.05 9.05
N PHE A 246 -26.76 30.05 8.23
CA PHE A 246 -28.10 29.93 7.64
C PHE A 246 -29.16 29.55 8.66
N TYR A 247 -28.82 28.70 9.63
CA TYR A 247 -29.73 28.37 10.71
C TYR A 247 -30.13 29.63 11.50
N ALA A 248 -29.19 30.57 11.71
CA ALA A 248 -29.48 31.85 12.34
C ALA A 248 -30.53 32.67 11.57
N GLU A 249 -30.49 32.62 10.24
CA GLU A 249 -31.35 33.42 9.35
C GLU A 249 -32.70 32.73 9.07
N GLN A 250 -32.69 31.42 8.88
CA GLN A 250 -33.82 30.64 8.35
C GLN A 250 -34.46 29.70 9.38
N GLN A 251 -33.82 29.51 10.54
CA GLN A 251 -34.22 28.54 11.57
C GLN A 251 -34.38 27.11 11.06
N ARG A 252 -33.71 26.77 9.94
CA ARG A 252 -33.63 25.43 9.38
C ARG A 252 -32.28 25.20 8.72
N LEU A 253 -31.85 23.94 8.70
CA LEU A 253 -30.73 23.50 7.88
C LEU A 253 -31.16 23.31 6.41
N PRO A 254 -30.22 23.37 5.45
CA PRO A 254 -30.52 23.01 4.07
C PRO A 254 -30.79 21.50 3.97
N ALA A 255 -31.79 21.11 3.18
CA ALA A 255 -32.17 19.71 3.01
C ALA A 255 -31.09 18.91 2.25
N THR A 256 -30.37 19.54 1.32
CA THR A 256 -29.32 18.91 0.52
C THR A 256 -28.04 19.74 0.50
N CYS A 257 -26.90 19.13 0.13
CA CYS A 257 -25.65 19.87 -0.03
C CYS A 257 -25.74 20.91 -1.14
N PHE A 258 -26.48 20.61 -2.22
CA PHE A 258 -26.73 21.57 -3.29
C PHE A 258 -27.47 22.81 -2.78
N GLU A 259 -28.56 22.65 -2.02
CA GLU A 259 -29.28 23.78 -1.42
C GLU A 259 -28.34 24.60 -0.53
N GLY A 260 -27.56 23.94 0.33
CA GLY A 260 -26.61 24.59 1.22
C GLY A 260 -25.56 25.44 0.49
N TYR A 261 -24.88 24.88 -0.52
CA TYR A 261 -23.89 25.64 -1.28
C TYR A 261 -24.51 26.73 -2.16
N MET A 262 -25.73 26.54 -2.67
CA MET A 262 -26.47 27.59 -3.36
C MET A 262 -26.82 28.75 -2.42
N TRP A 263 -27.16 28.49 -1.16
CA TRP A 263 -27.36 29.53 -0.15
C TRP A 263 -26.08 30.31 0.13
N VAL A 264 -24.93 29.63 0.25
CA VAL A 264 -23.62 30.31 0.39
C VAL A 264 -23.36 31.24 -0.78
N LEU A 265 -23.52 30.74 -2.00
CA LEU A 265 -23.28 31.53 -3.19
C LEU A 265 -24.22 32.75 -3.25
N GLN A 266 -25.51 32.56 -2.97
CA GLN A 266 -26.49 33.65 -2.94
C GLN A 266 -26.18 34.68 -1.86
N HIS A 267 -25.85 34.24 -0.64
CA HIS A 267 -25.53 35.12 0.48
C HIS A 267 -24.28 35.97 0.19
N LEU A 268 -23.22 35.38 -0.39
CA LEU A 268 -22.01 36.11 -0.79
C LEU A 268 -22.32 37.18 -1.85
N LEU A 269 -23.10 36.83 -2.87
CA LEU A 269 -23.49 37.77 -3.93
C LEU A 269 -24.40 38.89 -3.40
N GLN A 270 -25.37 38.56 -2.53
CA GLN A 270 -26.27 39.53 -1.92
C GLN A 270 -25.53 40.56 -1.04
N ARG A 271 -24.55 40.12 -0.25
CA ARG A 271 -23.74 41.03 0.59
C ARG A 271 -22.92 42.03 -0.21
N ALA A 272 -22.40 41.62 -1.35
CA ALA A 272 -21.69 42.53 -2.26
C ALA A 272 -22.64 43.49 -2.97
N MET A 273 -23.90 43.11 -3.17
CA MET A 273 -24.87 43.90 -3.95
C MET A 273 -25.51 45.06 -3.19
N GLN A 274 -25.50 45.09 -1.85
CA GLN A 274 -25.97 46.12 -0.88
C GLN A 274 -27.31 46.88 -1.14
N SER A 275 -27.92 46.80 -2.32
CA SER A 275 -29.17 47.43 -2.76
C SER A 275 -29.59 47.05 -4.19
N ALA A 276 -28.74 46.35 -4.94
CA ALA A 276 -29.02 46.01 -6.34
C ALA A 276 -30.12 44.95 -6.50
N ASP A 277 -30.88 45.08 -7.59
CA ASP A 277 -32.03 44.24 -7.91
C ASP A 277 -31.65 42.75 -7.98
N LEU A 278 -32.23 41.94 -7.09
CA LEU A 278 -32.04 40.48 -7.03
C LEU A 278 -32.43 39.79 -8.35
N SER A 279 -33.28 40.42 -9.16
CA SER A 279 -33.61 39.93 -10.50
C SER A 279 -32.36 39.85 -11.39
N LEU A 280 -31.49 40.87 -11.37
CA LEU A 280 -30.26 40.93 -12.18
C LEU A 280 -29.26 39.83 -11.81
N LEU A 281 -29.16 39.52 -10.52
CA LEU A 281 -28.31 38.44 -10.02
C LEU A 281 -28.76 37.09 -10.60
N ARG A 282 -30.08 36.85 -10.63
CA ARG A 282 -30.67 35.60 -11.15
C ARG A 282 -30.64 35.52 -12.67
N GLU A 283 -30.91 36.61 -13.37
CA GLU A 283 -31.09 36.63 -14.83
C GLU A 283 -29.76 36.75 -15.60
N ILE A 284 -28.76 37.45 -15.05
CA ILE A 284 -27.51 37.74 -15.76
C ILE A 284 -26.32 37.08 -15.07
N VAL A 285 -26.13 37.32 -13.77
CA VAL A 285 -24.90 36.90 -13.07
C VAL A 285 -24.84 35.38 -12.92
N CYS A 286 -25.93 34.74 -12.50
CA CYS A 286 -25.95 33.28 -12.35
C CYS A 286 -25.70 32.54 -13.68
N PRO A 287 -26.40 32.84 -14.80
CA PRO A 287 -26.10 32.21 -16.09
C PRO A 287 -24.68 32.48 -16.59
N ALA A 288 -24.12 33.66 -16.32
CA ALA A 288 -22.73 33.95 -16.66
C ALA A 288 -21.75 33.09 -15.86
N LEU A 289 -21.99 32.94 -14.55
CA LEU A 289 -21.20 32.10 -13.67
C LEU A 289 -21.31 30.61 -14.04
N GLU A 290 -22.51 30.14 -14.42
CA GLU A 290 -22.73 28.78 -14.93
C GLU A 290 -21.89 28.51 -16.19
N ARG A 291 -21.90 29.45 -17.16
CA ARG A 291 -21.08 29.35 -18.37
C ARG A 291 -19.58 29.37 -18.05
N LEU A 292 -19.15 30.25 -17.15
CA LEU A 292 -17.75 30.30 -16.72
C LEU A 292 -17.33 28.99 -16.06
N ALA A 293 -18.14 28.47 -15.14
CA ALA A 293 -17.88 27.21 -14.47
C ALA A 293 -17.86 26.03 -15.44
N TRP A 294 -18.73 26.04 -16.46
CA TRP A 294 -18.72 25.04 -17.52
C TRP A 294 -17.43 25.09 -18.36
N THR A 295 -17.05 26.28 -18.86
CA THR A 295 -15.80 26.46 -19.61
C THR A 295 -14.60 26.01 -18.79
N TRP A 296 -14.61 26.31 -17.49
CA TRP A 296 -13.60 25.91 -16.52
C TRP A 296 -13.54 24.37 -16.38
N ALA A 297 -14.69 23.70 -16.31
CA ALA A 297 -14.80 22.24 -16.16
C ALA A 297 -14.49 21.44 -17.43
N THR A 298 -14.62 22.05 -18.62
CA THR A 298 -14.49 21.37 -19.92
C THR A 298 -13.29 21.81 -20.75
N ALA A 299 -12.29 22.43 -20.15
CA ALA A 299 -11.10 22.85 -20.89
C ALA A 299 -10.37 21.65 -21.52
N VAL A 300 -9.81 21.87 -22.71
CA VAL A 300 -9.33 20.83 -23.65
C VAL A 300 -8.14 20.00 -23.11
N HIS A 301 -7.39 20.51 -22.13
CA HIS A 301 -6.18 19.87 -21.61
C HIS A 301 -6.41 18.96 -20.38
N GLY A 302 -7.50 18.21 -20.36
CA GLY A 302 -7.63 17.05 -19.46
C GLY A 302 -7.98 17.35 -18.00
N GLY A 303 -8.38 18.57 -17.65
CA GLY A 303 -8.71 18.92 -16.26
C GLY A 303 -9.51 20.21 -16.12
N TRP A 304 -10.05 20.43 -14.92
CA TRP A 304 -10.64 21.71 -14.53
C TRP A 304 -9.51 22.75 -14.53
N GLN A 305 -9.67 23.89 -15.21
CA GLN A 305 -8.61 24.92 -15.29
C GLN A 305 -8.23 25.42 -13.89
N GLY A 306 -7.04 25.97 -13.66
CA GLY A 306 -6.70 26.57 -12.35
C GLY A 306 -7.14 28.03 -12.20
N MET A 307 -7.21 28.77 -13.31
CA MET A 307 -7.40 30.22 -13.34
C MET A 307 -8.24 30.66 -14.55
N LEU A 308 -8.93 31.78 -14.40
CA LEU A 308 -9.70 32.46 -15.44
C LEU A 308 -9.04 33.80 -15.76
N SER A 309 -8.85 34.13 -17.03
CA SER A 309 -8.38 35.46 -17.40
C SER A 309 -9.50 36.50 -17.27
N ARG A 310 -9.13 37.74 -16.98
CA ARG A 310 -10.06 38.88 -17.01
C ARG A 310 -10.85 38.96 -18.32
N ALA A 311 -10.19 38.70 -19.44
CA ALA A 311 -10.79 38.77 -20.77
C ALA A 311 -11.89 37.71 -20.95
N GLU A 312 -11.65 36.48 -20.52
CA GLU A 312 -12.65 35.40 -20.55
C GLU A 312 -13.87 35.73 -19.69
N ILE A 313 -13.66 36.23 -18.47
CA ILE A 313 -14.76 36.58 -17.57
C ILE A 313 -15.61 37.71 -18.16
N LEU A 314 -14.98 38.78 -18.63
CA LEU A 314 -15.69 39.89 -19.26
C LEU A 314 -16.42 39.47 -20.54
N MET A 315 -15.83 38.57 -21.34
CA MET A 315 -16.47 38.02 -22.52
C MET A 315 -17.74 37.26 -22.15
N VAL A 316 -17.68 36.35 -21.16
CA VAL A 316 -18.85 35.57 -20.74
C VAL A 316 -19.93 36.44 -20.11
N LEU A 317 -19.55 37.41 -19.26
CA LEU A 317 -20.50 38.38 -18.68
C LEU A 317 -21.22 39.18 -19.78
N ARG A 318 -20.49 39.65 -20.82
CA ARG A 318 -21.08 40.36 -21.95
C ARG A 318 -22.06 39.48 -22.73
N GLN A 319 -21.69 38.22 -23.00
CA GLN A 319 -22.55 37.25 -23.69
C GLN A 319 -23.81 36.88 -22.89
N ALA A 320 -23.76 36.98 -21.56
CA ALA A 320 -24.91 36.79 -20.68
C ALA A 320 -25.82 38.04 -20.59
N GLY A 321 -25.53 39.10 -21.34
CA GLY A 321 -26.35 40.32 -21.38
C GLY A 321 -25.88 41.45 -20.46
N ALA A 322 -24.72 41.34 -19.80
CA ALA A 322 -24.21 42.43 -18.96
C ALA A 322 -23.81 43.68 -19.76
N GLY A 323 -23.48 43.54 -21.05
CA GLY A 323 -23.09 44.65 -21.94
C GLY A 323 -22.01 45.54 -21.32
N ALA A 324 -22.28 46.85 -21.21
CA ALA A 324 -21.37 47.83 -20.61
C ALA A 324 -21.15 47.64 -19.10
N ARG A 325 -22.01 46.88 -18.40
CA ARG A 325 -21.92 46.64 -16.95
C ARG A 325 -21.02 45.46 -16.57
N ALA A 326 -20.43 44.76 -17.54
CA ALA A 326 -19.60 43.57 -17.26
C ALA A 326 -18.45 43.85 -16.27
N GLU A 327 -17.82 45.02 -16.34
CA GLU A 327 -16.77 45.42 -15.39
C GLU A 327 -17.29 45.61 -13.97
N ALA A 328 -18.47 46.23 -13.82
CA ALA A 328 -19.10 46.41 -12.52
C ALA A 328 -19.48 45.07 -11.90
N TYR A 329 -19.95 44.11 -12.71
CA TYR A 329 -20.25 42.76 -12.25
C TYR A 329 -18.99 41.96 -11.91
N LEU A 330 -17.90 42.10 -12.64
CA LEU A 330 -16.62 41.51 -12.26
C LEU A 330 -16.14 42.06 -10.91
N ALA A 331 -16.16 43.39 -10.73
CA ALA A 331 -15.80 44.00 -9.45
C ALA A 331 -16.69 43.52 -8.29
N LEU A 332 -17.97 43.25 -8.58
CA LEU A 332 -18.90 42.68 -7.60
C LEU A 332 -18.57 41.22 -7.25
N LEU A 333 -18.22 40.41 -8.26
CA LEU A 333 -17.77 39.03 -8.07
C LEU A 333 -16.46 38.98 -7.27
N GLU A 334 -15.56 39.95 -7.48
CA GLU A 334 -14.36 40.16 -6.65
C GLU A 334 -14.71 40.52 -5.21
N GLN A 335 -15.57 41.52 -5.01
CA GLN A 335 -15.97 41.99 -3.68
C GLN A 335 -16.73 40.95 -2.87
N SER A 336 -17.54 40.11 -3.53
CA SER A 336 -18.26 38.99 -2.89
C SER A 336 -17.34 37.84 -2.49
N GLY A 337 -16.10 37.80 -3.00
CA GLY A 337 -15.20 36.66 -2.82
C GLY A 337 -15.63 35.41 -3.60
N VAL A 338 -16.58 35.50 -4.53
CA VAL A 338 -16.92 34.38 -5.43
C VAL A 338 -15.78 34.14 -6.41
N LEU A 339 -15.19 35.22 -6.93
CA LEU A 339 -13.94 35.20 -7.67
C LEU A 339 -12.89 35.95 -6.86
N CYS A 340 -11.71 35.36 -6.71
CA CYS A 340 -10.57 35.98 -6.07
C CYS A 340 -9.60 36.43 -7.14
N ARG A 341 -9.28 37.73 -7.14
CA ARG A 341 -8.27 38.28 -8.04
C ARG A 341 -6.89 37.76 -7.65
N SER A 342 -6.25 37.02 -8.55
CA SER A 342 -4.84 36.68 -8.46
C SER A 342 -4.06 37.82 -9.11
N VAL A 343 -3.31 38.59 -8.30
CA VAL A 343 -2.54 39.71 -8.82
C VAL A 343 -1.33 39.13 -9.56
N GLY A 344 -1.38 39.15 -10.89
CA GLY A 344 -0.18 38.96 -11.70
C GLY A 344 0.83 40.09 -11.44
N HIS A 345 2.12 39.74 -11.47
CA HIS A 345 3.31 40.61 -11.36
C HIS A 345 3.05 42.11 -11.55
N ARG A 346 3.33 42.94 -10.53
CA ARG A 346 3.40 44.41 -10.68
C ARG A 346 4.54 44.87 -11.61
N GLY A 347 5.48 43.98 -11.95
CA GLY A 347 6.67 44.27 -12.75
C GLY A 347 6.57 44.02 -14.26
N ALA A 348 5.49 43.40 -14.77
CA ALA A 348 5.27 43.36 -16.21
C ALA A 348 4.89 44.77 -16.70
N PRO A 349 5.41 45.24 -17.86
CA PRO A 349 5.08 46.57 -18.36
C PRO A 349 3.55 46.72 -18.42
N TRP A 350 3.03 47.87 -18.02
CA TRP A 350 1.62 48.12 -17.69
C TRP A 350 0.60 47.68 -18.77
N ASN A 351 1.07 47.51 -20.00
CA ASN A 351 0.33 47.04 -21.17
C ASN A 351 0.22 45.50 -21.29
N GLN A 352 0.84 44.69 -20.42
CA GLN A 352 0.80 43.22 -20.47
C GLN A 352 0.42 42.50 -19.16
N GLN A 353 0.04 43.22 -18.11
CA GLN A 353 -0.45 42.59 -16.88
C GLN A 353 -1.78 41.85 -17.12
N ARG A 354 -1.69 40.55 -17.40
CA ARG A 354 -2.86 39.67 -17.44
C ARG A 354 -3.33 39.47 -16.00
N VAL A 355 -4.44 40.10 -15.66
CA VAL A 355 -5.15 39.82 -14.40
C VAL A 355 -5.85 38.47 -14.53
N HIS A 356 -5.54 37.58 -13.60
CA HIS A 356 -6.15 36.26 -13.49
C HIS A 356 -7.04 36.19 -12.26
N TYR A 357 -7.97 35.25 -12.27
CA TYR A 357 -8.94 35.03 -11.21
C TYR A 357 -9.02 33.55 -10.88
N SER A 358 -9.16 33.24 -9.60
CA SER A 358 -9.53 31.91 -9.11
C SER A 358 -10.93 31.95 -8.52
N TRP A 359 -11.56 30.78 -8.37
CA TRP A 359 -12.80 30.67 -7.61
C TRP A 359 -12.49 30.77 -6.12
N GLY A 360 -13.24 31.55 -5.36
CA GLY A 360 -13.05 31.67 -3.91
C GLY A 360 -13.34 30.36 -3.14
N SER A 361 -14.06 29.45 -3.77
CA SER A 361 -14.16 28.06 -3.34
C SER A 361 -14.23 27.14 -4.56
N PRO A 362 -13.48 26.02 -4.57
CA PRO A 362 -13.55 25.01 -5.63
C PRO A 362 -14.93 24.33 -5.75
N VAL A 363 -15.78 24.45 -4.71
CA VAL A 363 -17.16 23.92 -4.74
C VAL A 363 -18.10 24.84 -5.53
N PHE A 364 -17.81 26.14 -5.65
CA PHE A 364 -18.66 27.07 -6.41
C PHE A 364 -18.82 26.72 -7.89
N PRO A 365 -17.74 26.45 -8.64
CA PRO A 365 -17.93 26.02 -10.01
C PRO A 365 -18.62 24.65 -10.09
N CYS A 366 -18.42 23.74 -9.11
CA CYS A 366 -19.15 22.47 -9.07
C CYS A 366 -20.67 22.66 -8.90
N VAL A 367 -21.11 23.54 -7.98
CA VAL A 367 -22.54 23.81 -7.75
C VAL A 367 -23.18 24.52 -8.95
N LEU A 368 -22.44 25.41 -9.60
CA LEU A 368 -22.88 26.11 -10.82
C LEU A 368 -23.02 25.15 -12.00
N VAL A 369 -22.06 24.25 -12.21
CA VAL A 369 -22.17 23.21 -13.24
C VAL A 369 -23.32 22.26 -12.93
N ALA A 370 -23.48 21.82 -11.68
CA ALA A 370 -24.61 20.97 -11.28
C ALA A 370 -25.96 21.66 -11.56
N ARG A 371 -26.08 22.94 -11.21
CA ARG A 371 -27.27 23.76 -11.52
C ARG A 371 -27.52 23.86 -13.02
N MET A 372 -26.51 24.14 -13.83
CA MET A 372 -26.63 24.16 -15.29
C MET A 372 -27.11 22.81 -15.84
N LEU A 373 -26.55 21.70 -15.34
CA LEU A 373 -26.92 20.35 -15.75
C LEU A 373 -28.35 19.97 -15.36
N THR A 374 -28.94 20.54 -14.31
CA THR A 374 -30.38 20.34 -14.04
C THR A 374 -31.28 20.76 -15.20
N GLN A 375 -30.84 21.74 -15.99
CA GLN A 375 -31.56 22.27 -17.14
C GLN A 375 -31.23 21.53 -18.44
N GLN A 376 -30.11 20.79 -18.48
CA GLN A 376 -29.54 20.16 -19.68
C GLN A 376 -29.35 18.66 -19.47
N GLN A 377 -30.45 17.93 -19.23
CA GLN A 377 -30.41 16.50 -18.88
C GLN A 377 -29.77 15.61 -19.95
N TRP A 378 -29.84 16.01 -21.23
CA TRP A 378 -29.22 15.27 -22.34
C TRP A 378 -27.69 15.20 -22.25
N MET A 379 -27.04 16.07 -21.46
CA MET A 379 -25.59 16.07 -21.26
C MET A 379 -25.12 15.05 -20.22
N TRP A 380 -26.05 14.42 -19.47
CA TRP A 380 -25.68 13.59 -18.32
C TRP A 380 -24.96 12.32 -18.75
N SER A 381 -25.39 11.66 -19.83
CA SER A 381 -24.77 10.44 -20.36
C SER A 381 -23.28 10.61 -20.63
N ASP A 382 -22.90 11.76 -21.20
CA ASP A 382 -21.49 12.06 -21.52
C ASP A 382 -20.65 12.19 -20.24
N LEU A 383 -21.23 12.59 -19.11
CA LEU A 383 -20.48 12.75 -17.86
C LEU A 383 -20.09 11.43 -17.19
N LEU A 384 -20.91 10.37 -17.30
CA LEU A 384 -20.59 9.05 -16.73
C LEU A 384 -19.73 8.19 -17.64
N LEU A 385 -19.93 8.32 -18.95
CA LEU A 385 -19.25 7.48 -19.94
C LEU A 385 -17.81 7.95 -20.21
N LEU A 386 -17.45 9.18 -19.82
CA LEU A 386 -16.10 9.70 -19.96
C LEU A 386 -15.21 9.36 -18.75
N GLU A 387 -13.88 9.43 -18.95
CA GLU A 387 -12.84 9.38 -17.90
C GLU A 387 -13.03 10.43 -16.78
N LYS A 388 -13.94 11.40 -17.01
CA LYS A 388 -14.36 12.43 -16.05
C LYS A 388 -14.87 11.85 -14.72
N ARG A 389 -15.43 10.63 -14.68
CA ARG A 389 -15.89 10.01 -13.42
C ARG A 389 -14.78 9.79 -12.38
N CYS A 390 -13.53 9.71 -12.83
CA CYS A 390 -12.37 9.60 -11.95
C CYS A 390 -11.93 10.97 -11.38
N SER A 391 -12.41 12.08 -11.95
CA SER A 391 -12.08 13.42 -11.48
C SER A 391 -12.88 13.77 -10.21
N PRO A 392 -12.23 14.15 -9.10
CA PRO A 392 -12.90 14.50 -7.85
C PRO A 392 -13.92 15.63 -7.98
N PHE A 393 -13.64 16.61 -8.85
CA PHE A 393 -14.56 17.72 -9.11
C PHE A 393 -15.82 17.28 -9.86
N TRP A 394 -15.69 16.39 -10.85
CA TRP A 394 -16.86 15.83 -11.54
C TRP A 394 -17.68 14.91 -10.63
N GLN A 395 -17.03 14.15 -9.74
CA GLN A 395 -17.74 13.41 -8.69
C GLN A 395 -18.52 14.36 -7.78
N GLN A 396 -17.95 15.52 -7.42
CA GLN A 396 -18.65 16.55 -6.66
C GLN A 396 -19.83 17.14 -7.45
N VAL A 397 -19.69 17.41 -8.75
CA VAL A 397 -20.79 17.87 -9.62
C VAL A 397 -21.94 16.87 -9.61
N VAL A 398 -21.67 15.58 -9.81
CA VAL A 398 -22.71 14.54 -9.86
C VAL A 398 -23.39 14.37 -8.48
N HIS A 399 -22.62 14.44 -7.39
CA HIS A 399 -23.18 14.46 -6.03
C HIS A 399 -24.10 15.67 -5.82
N LEU A 400 -23.68 16.88 -6.23
CA LEU A 400 -24.51 18.09 -6.13
C LEU A 400 -25.73 18.04 -7.05
N LEU A 401 -25.60 17.45 -8.24
CA LEU A 401 -26.71 17.25 -9.17
C LEU A 401 -27.80 16.36 -8.56
N ALA A 402 -27.40 15.32 -7.81
CA ALA A 402 -28.34 14.47 -7.07
C ALA A 402 -29.15 15.26 -6.03
N GLY A 403 -28.51 16.18 -5.31
CA GLY A 403 -29.21 17.08 -4.38
C GLY A 403 -30.08 18.15 -5.05
N ALA A 404 -29.80 18.48 -6.32
CA ALA A 404 -30.53 19.50 -7.09
C ALA A 404 -31.76 18.94 -7.82
N ASN A 405 -31.68 17.70 -8.30
CA ASN A 405 -32.73 17.07 -9.11
C ASN A 405 -32.82 15.56 -8.83
N ALA A 406 -33.08 15.22 -7.56
CA ALA A 406 -33.05 13.84 -7.07
C ALA A 406 -33.90 12.84 -7.89
N PRO A 407 -35.16 13.15 -8.28
CA PRO A 407 -35.98 12.18 -9.02
C PRO A 407 -35.45 11.87 -10.42
N ALA A 408 -34.87 12.86 -11.10
CA ALA A 408 -34.30 12.66 -12.43
C ALA A 408 -32.95 11.92 -12.34
N VAL A 409 -32.10 12.28 -11.38
CA VAL A 409 -30.82 11.59 -11.17
C VAL A 409 -31.03 10.14 -10.75
N LEU A 410 -32.00 9.85 -9.88
CA LEU A 410 -32.32 8.47 -9.50
C LEU A 410 -32.74 7.63 -10.73
N ARG A 411 -33.68 8.12 -11.54
CA ARG A 411 -34.10 7.45 -12.78
C ARG A 411 -32.93 7.22 -13.73
N TRP A 412 -32.11 8.24 -13.93
CA TRP A 412 -30.95 8.15 -14.81
C TRP A 412 -29.90 7.15 -14.28
N VAL A 413 -29.60 7.14 -12.98
CA VAL A 413 -28.69 6.14 -12.38
C VAL A 413 -29.24 4.72 -12.56
N GLU A 414 -30.55 4.54 -12.40
CA GLU A 414 -31.20 3.23 -12.60
C GLU A 414 -31.13 2.75 -14.05
N GLU A 415 -31.29 3.66 -15.01
CA GLU A 415 -31.15 3.38 -16.45
C GLU A 415 -29.69 3.04 -16.80
N GLN A 416 -28.72 3.73 -16.20
CA GLN A 416 -27.29 3.59 -16.52
C GLN A 416 -26.57 2.50 -15.72
N ARG A 417 -27.20 1.86 -14.73
CA ARG A 417 -26.55 0.86 -13.85
C ARG A 417 -25.90 -0.33 -14.59
N PHE A 418 -26.37 -0.64 -15.80
CA PHE A 418 -25.81 -1.70 -16.63
C PHE A 418 -24.61 -1.24 -17.47
N SER A 419 -24.52 0.08 -17.74
CA SER A 419 -23.43 0.73 -18.46
C SER A 419 -22.30 1.16 -17.53
N LEU A 420 -22.61 1.39 -16.24
CA LEU A 420 -21.63 1.73 -15.22
C LEU A 420 -20.68 0.57 -14.98
N GLN A 421 -19.38 0.82 -15.13
CA GLN A 421 -18.37 -0.13 -14.72
C GLN A 421 -18.44 -0.32 -13.20
N ARG A 422 -18.23 -1.55 -12.73
CA ARG A 422 -18.13 -1.87 -11.30
C ARG A 422 -16.74 -1.53 -10.75
N ASP A 423 -16.21 -0.38 -11.17
CA ASP A 423 -14.95 0.15 -10.69
C ASP A 423 -15.12 0.93 -9.37
N THR A 424 -14.02 1.14 -8.66
CA THR A 424 -14.03 1.80 -7.34
C THR A 424 -14.67 3.19 -7.44
N ALA A 425 -14.27 3.98 -8.43
CA ALA A 425 -14.73 5.36 -8.59
C ALA A 425 -16.26 5.43 -8.77
N SER A 426 -16.83 4.57 -9.61
CA SER A 426 -18.27 4.52 -9.91
C SER A 426 -19.08 4.13 -8.69
N ILE A 427 -18.61 3.13 -7.94
CA ILE A 427 -19.28 2.67 -6.74
C ILE A 427 -19.23 3.74 -5.65
N LEU A 428 -18.06 4.35 -5.38
CA LEU A 428 -17.92 5.44 -4.41
C LEU A 428 -18.80 6.64 -4.79
N LEU A 429 -18.88 6.96 -6.09
CA LEU A 429 -19.73 8.02 -6.60
C LEU A 429 -21.21 7.72 -6.33
N LEU A 430 -21.69 6.54 -6.69
CA LEU A 430 -23.07 6.12 -6.47
C LEU A 430 -23.44 6.10 -4.99
N ALA A 431 -22.49 5.70 -4.14
CA ALA A 431 -22.65 5.71 -2.70
C ALA A 431 -22.87 7.16 -2.18
N ARG A 432 -22.08 8.13 -2.67
CA ARG A 432 -22.25 9.57 -2.35
C ARG A 432 -23.55 10.14 -2.91
N VAL A 433 -23.94 9.76 -4.14
CA VAL A 433 -25.21 10.15 -4.76
C VAL A 433 -26.38 9.63 -3.93
N GLY A 434 -26.33 8.38 -3.47
CA GLY A 434 -27.36 7.77 -2.64
C GLY A 434 -27.56 8.44 -1.27
N ARG A 435 -26.53 9.10 -0.73
CA ARG A 435 -26.68 9.95 0.47
C ARG A 435 -27.51 11.20 0.16
N GLU A 436 -27.19 11.88 -0.95
CA GLU A 436 -27.93 13.08 -1.36
C GLU A 436 -29.36 12.79 -1.77
N LEU A 437 -29.60 11.66 -2.44
CA LEU A 437 -30.96 11.24 -2.79
C LEU A 437 -31.80 11.06 -1.52
N ARG A 438 -31.28 10.39 -0.48
CA ARG A 438 -31.99 10.25 0.80
C ARG A 438 -32.21 11.56 1.53
N ARG A 439 -31.20 12.45 1.51
CA ARG A 439 -31.34 13.83 2.01
C ARG A 439 -32.47 14.58 1.31
N ALA A 440 -32.62 14.36 0.00
CA ALA A 440 -33.71 14.91 -0.81
C ALA A 440 -35.06 14.18 -0.63
N GLY A 441 -35.14 13.18 0.25
CA GLY A 441 -36.35 12.38 0.49
C GLY A 441 -36.56 11.21 -0.47
N GLU A 442 -35.60 10.93 -1.35
CA GLU A 442 -35.65 9.83 -2.33
C GLU A 442 -34.98 8.57 -1.78
N ALA A 443 -35.68 7.44 -1.84
CA ALA A 443 -35.12 6.14 -1.49
C ALA A 443 -34.48 5.49 -2.73
N LEU A 444 -33.28 4.90 -2.54
CA LEU A 444 -32.67 4.07 -3.58
C LEU A 444 -33.52 2.82 -3.80
N SER A 445 -33.75 2.42 -5.06
CA SER A 445 -34.45 1.17 -5.31
C SER A 445 -33.67 -0.04 -4.78
N PRO A 446 -34.35 -1.11 -4.34
CA PRO A 446 -33.71 -2.32 -3.84
C PRO A 446 -32.69 -2.92 -4.83
N ALA A 447 -32.92 -2.75 -6.13
CA ALA A 447 -32.05 -3.24 -7.17
C ALA A 447 -30.75 -2.43 -7.27
N LEU A 448 -30.80 -1.10 -7.13
CA LEU A 448 -29.62 -0.25 -7.11
C LEU A 448 -28.81 -0.44 -5.81
N VAL A 449 -29.50 -0.58 -4.67
CA VAL A 449 -28.85 -0.96 -3.39
C VAL A 449 -28.15 -2.32 -3.54
N GLY A 450 -28.81 -3.29 -4.16
CA GLY A 450 -28.22 -4.59 -4.48
C GLY A 450 -26.98 -4.45 -5.36
N TRP A 451 -27.06 -3.69 -6.46
CA TRP A 451 -25.93 -3.46 -7.35
C TRP A 451 -24.75 -2.78 -6.66
N ILE A 452 -25.00 -1.75 -5.82
CA ILE A 452 -23.94 -1.07 -5.07
C ILE A 452 -23.32 -2.01 -4.04
N ALA A 453 -24.13 -2.80 -3.34
CA ALA A 453 -23.64 -3.80 -2.40
C ALA A 453 -22.79 -4.87 -3.12
N ASP A 454 -23.28 -5.40 -4.25
CA ASP A 454 -22.54 -6.38 -5.06
C ASP A 454 -21.24 -5.79 -5.62
N GLY A 455 -21.27 -4.54 -6.05
CA GLY A 455 -20.07 -3.81 -6.49
C GLY A 455 -19.07 -3.62 -5.35
N LEU A 456 -19.53 -3.19 -4.17
CA LEU A 456 -18.68 -3.04 -2.98
C LEU A 456 -18.07 -4.37 -2.53
N LEU A 457 -18.80 -5.48 -2.69
CA LEU A 457 -18.28 -6.83 -2.51
C LEU A 457 -17.27 -7.19 -3.60
N GLN A 458 -17.47 -6.79 -4.86
CA GLN A 458 -16.49 -7.04 -5.92
C GLN A 458 -15.21 -6.18 -5.81
N LEU A 459 -15.28 -5.02 -5.16
CA LEU A 459 -14.11 -4.20 -4.81
C LEU A 459 -13.20 -4.85 -3.76
N GLU A 460 -13.58 -6.01 -3.22
CA GLU A 460 -12.70 -6.87 -2.42
C GLU A 460 -11.47 -7.36 -3.21
N LEU A 461 -11.48 -7.25 -4.54
CA LEU A 461 -10.34 -7.51 -5.43
C LEU A 461 -9.44 -6.28 -5.68
N GLY A 462 -9.83 -5.09 -5.20
CA GLY A 462 -9.07 -3.85 -5.37
C GLY A 462 -7.91 -3.69 -4.39
N SER A 463 -7.13 -2.61 -4.54
CA SER A 463 -6.01 -2.32 -3.65
C SER A 463 -6.45 -2.15 -2.19
N ARG A 464 -5.53 -2.36 -1.24
CA ARG A 464 -5.82 -2.25 0.22
C ARG A 464 -6.48 -0.92 0.60
N LYS A 465 -6.14 0.19 -0.08
CA LYS A 465 -6.70 1.53 0.16
C LYS A 465 -8.14 1.65 -0.34
N GLU A 466 -8.44 1.06 -1.50
CA GLU A 466 -9.78 1.06 -2.08
C GLU A 466 -10.75 0.22 -1.26
N ARG A 467 -10.31 -0.95 -0.78
CA ARG A 467 -11.07 -1.79 0.15
C ARG A 467 -11.46 -1.03 1.42
N ARG A 468 -10.52 -0.31 2.03
CA ARG A 468 -10.79 0.52 3.23
C ARG A 468 -11.87 1.58 2.99
N GLN A 469 -11.81 2.26 1.85
CA GLN A 469 -12.78 3.30 1.51
C GLN A 469 -14.16 2.71 1.20
N ALA A 470 -14.21 1.60 0.46
CA ALA A 470 -15.43 0.87 0.16
C ALA A 470 -16.17 0.45 1.44
N TYR A 471 -15.47 -0.17 2.41
CA TYR A 471 -16.09 -0.59 3.68
C TYR A 471 -16.55 0.58 4.56
N ALA A 472 -15.77 1.65 4.67
CA ALA A 472 -16.18 2.83 5.42
C ALA A 472 -17.46 3.44 4.84
N LEU A 473 -17.58 3.46 3.51
CA LEU A 473 -18.78 3.92 2.81
C LEU A 473 -19.95 2.94 2.94
N MET A 474 -19.74 1.62 2.88
CA MET A 474 -20.78 0.63 3.17
C MET A 474 -21.41 0.88 4.55
N LYS A 475 -20.58 1.01 5.58
CA LYS A 475 -21.04 1.25 6.95
C LYS A 475 -21.79 2.57 7.09
N GLN A 476 -21.28 3.65 6.50
CA GLN A 476 -21.91 4.96 6.58
C GLN A 476 -23.21 5.07 5.79
N LEU A 477 -23.34 4.36 4.66
CA LEU A 477 -24.44 4.57 3.73
C LEU A 477 -25.50 3.50 3.84
N PHE A 478 -25.11 2.24 4.02
CA PHE A 478 -26.06 1.15 4.02
C PHE A 478 -26.06 0.42 5.36
N GLY A 479 -25.37 0.95 6.38
CA GLY A 479 -25.23 0.30 7.68
C GLY A 479 -26.56 -0.17 8.24
N ALA A 480 -27.56 0.73 8.31
CA ALA A 480 -28.89 0.39 8.81
C ALA A 480 -29.65 -0.62 7.92
N ASP A 481 -29.65 -0.41 6.60
CA ASP A 481 -30.39 -1.25 5.65
C ASP A 481 -29.79 -2.65 5.50
N VAL A 482 -28.45 -2.74 5.43
CA VAL A 482 -27.70 -3.99 5.41
C VAL A 482 -27.90 -4.70 6.74
N ARG A 483 -27.74 -4.00 7.87
CA ARG A 483 -27.97 -4.56 9.21
C ARG A 483 -29.39 -5.14 9.33
N ALA A 484 -30.42 -4.39 8.96
CA ALA A 484 -31.81 -4.85 9.02
C ALA A 484 -32.05 -6.10 8.15
N ARG A 485 -31.50 -6.14 6.94
CA ARG A 485 -31.59 -7.31 6.06
C ARG A 485 -30.82 -8.52 6.61
N MET A 486 -29.66 -8.31 7.23
CA MET A 486 -28.88 -9.40 7.82
C MET A 486 -29.57 -9.96 9.06
N LEU A 487 -30.13 -9.11 9.93
CA LEU A 487 -30.94 -9.54 11.06
C LEU A 487 -32.18 -10.33 10.60
N ALA A 488 -32.89 -9.85 9.58
CA ALA A 488 -34.03 -10.58 9.00
C ALA A 488 -33.60 -11.94 8.45
N ARG A 489 -32.45 -12.03 7.76
CA ARG A 489 -31.89 -13.29 7.24
C ARG A 489 -31.51 -14.28 8.35
N LEU A 490 -31.08 -13.81 9.51
CA LEU A 490 -30.79 -14.68 10.66
C LEU A 490 -32.05 -15.29 11.27
N GLN A 491 -33.18 -14.59 11.15
CA GLN A 491 -34.49 -14.97 11.68
C GLN A 491 -35.36 -15.78 10.69
N MET A 492 -34.96 -15.91 9.43
CA MET A 492 -35.71 -16.70 8.44
C MET A 492 -35.57 -18.20 8.70
N ASP A 493 -36.66 -18.84 9.11
CA ASP A 493 -36.76 -20.31 9.17
C ASP A 493 -36.46 -20.93 7.80
N GLY A 494 -35.48 -21.84 7.76
CA GLY A 494 -35.03 -22.50 6.52
C GLY A 494 -33.89 -21.80 5.78
N ALA A 495 -33.32 -20.70 6.29
CA ALA A 495 -32.06 -20.17 5.77
C ALA A 495 -30.93 -21.19 5.98
N SER A 496 -30.16 -21.49 4.92
CA SER A 496 -29.01 -22.38 5.02
C SER A 496 -27.96 -21.83 5.99
N LEU A 497 -27.19 -22.72 6.62
CA LEU A 497 -26.12 -22.36 7.55
C LEU A 497 -25.16 -21.31 6.96
N ALA A 498 -24.73 -21.49 5.71
CA ALA A 498 -23.86 -20.54 5.03
C ALA A 498 -24.45 -19.13 4.93
N ARG A 499 -25.77 -19.01 4.65
CA ARG A 499 -26.45 -17.71 4.60
C ARG A 499 -26.55 -17.07 5.98
N ARG A 500 -26.76 -17.87 7.03
CA ARG A 500 -26.78 -17.40 8.41
C ARG A 500 -25.37 -16.93 8.83
N CYS A 501 -24.31 -17.70 8.56
CA CYS A 501 -22.93 -17.30 8.84
C CYS A 501 -22.54 -16.02 8.10
N ALA A 502 -22.88 -15.89 6.80
CA ALA A 502 -22.62 -14.65 6.04
C ALA A 502 -23.37 -13.45 6.62
N ALA A 503 -24.60 -13.64 7.11
CA ALA A 503 -25.36 -12.59 7.78
C ALA A 503 -24.72 -12.19 9.12
N VAL A 504 -24.24 -13.15 9.91
CA VAL A 504 -23.47 -12.88 11.14
C VAL A 504 -22.19 -12.11 10.82
N LEU A 505 -21.41 -12.52 9.81
CA LEU A 505 -20.19 -11.82 9.40
C LEU A 505 -20.44 -10.39 8.91
N ALA A 506 -21.51 -10.19 8.13
CA ALA A 506 -21.91 -8.86 7.71
C ALA A 506 -22.30 -7.96 8.89
N LEU A 507 -22.90 -8.51 9.96
CA LEU A 507 -23.12 -7.78 11.21
C LEU A 507 -21.81 -7.38 11.91
N GLY A 508 -20.69 -8.07 11.68
CA GLY A 508 -19.39 -7.66 12.21
C GLY A 508 -18.89 -6.36 11.57
N VAL A 509 -19.31 -6.12 10.32
CA VAL A 509 -18.92 -4.94 9.54
C VAL A 509 -19.87 -3.76 9.79
N VAL A 510 -21.18 -4.02 9.75
CA VAL A 510 -22.21 -2.96 9.83
C VAL A 510 -22.92 -2.87 11.18
N GLY A 511 -22.68 -3.82 12.08
CA GLY A 511 -23.33 -3.90 13.38
C GLY A 511 -22.90 -2.79 14.33
N THR A 512 -23.75 -2.63 15.33
CA THR A 512 -23.63 -1.70 16.46
C THR A 512 -23.59 -2.52 17.75
N ASN A 513 -23.21 -1.91 18.88
CA ASN A 513 -23.20 -2.60 20.18
C ASN A 513 -24.56 -3.23 20.54
N MET A 514 -25.67 -2.72 19.98
CA MET A 514 -27.02 -3.28 20.17
C MET A 514 -27.20 -4.65 19.49
N ASP A 515 -26.38 -5.00 18.50
CA ASP A 515 -26.42 -6.32 17.83
C ASP A 515 -25.70 -7.40 18.62
N SER A 516 -24.92 -7.02 19.64
CA SER A 516 -24.17 -7.95 20.49
C SER A 516 -25.08 -8.92 21.26
N GLU A 517 -26.32 -8.51 21.57
CA GLU A 517 -27.33 -9.39 22.19
C GLU A 517 -27.77 -10.53 21.28
N VAL A 518 -27.96 -10.24 19.99
CA VAL A 518 -28.33 -11.25 19.00
C VAL A 518 -27.17 -12.22 18.78
N LEU A 519 -25.94 -11.70 18.73
CA LEU A 519 -24.74 -12.53 18.61
C LEU A 519 -24.52 -13.41 19.85
N GLU A 520 -24.70 -12.86 21.05
CA GLU A 520 -24.65 -13.62 22.30
C GLU A 520 -25.69 -14.73 22.35
N GLN A 521 -26.94 -14.43 21.99
CA GLN A 521 -27.98 -15.46 21.90
C GLN A 521 -27.57 -16.58 20.94
N ILE A 522 -27.02 -16.22 19.78
CA ILE A 522 -26.55 -17.21 18.81
C ILE A 522 -25.42 -18.06 19.41
N VAL A 523 -24.46 -17.45 20.10
CA VAL A 523 -23.32 -18.15 20.72
C VAL A 523 -23.76 -19.10 21.85
N LEU A 524 -24.72 -18.69 22.68
CA LEU A 524 -25.11 -19.41 23.89
C LEU A 524 -26.25 -20.42 23.67
N ASP A 525 -26.94 -20.39 22.54
CA ASP A 525 -28.00 -21.33 22.20
C ASP A 525 -27.41 -22.64 21.64
N ASP A 526 -27.47 -23.70 22.45
CA ASP A 526 -27.01 -25.04 22.05
C ASP A 526 -27.89 -25.66 20.95
N GLY A 527 -29.05 -25.06 20.64
CA GLY A 527 -29.88 -25.39 19.48
C GLY A 527 -29.31 -24.91 18.16
N HIS A 528 -28.27 -24.08 18.16
CA HIS A 528 -27.53 -23.69 16.97
C HIS A 528 -26.30 -24.57 16.74
N VAL A 529 -25.99 -24.80 15.47
CA VAL A 529 -24.81 -25.60 15.12
C VAL A 529 -23.52 -24.86 15.49
N PRO A 530 -22.46 -25.58 15.91
CA PRO A 530 -21.26 -24.97 16.47
C PRO A 530 -20.54 -23.97 15.57
N GLU A 531 -20.71 -24.08 14.26
CA GLU A 531 -20.11 -23.23 13.24
C GLU A 531 -20.72 -21.82 13.29
N LEU A 532 -22.04 -21.74 13.40
CA LEU A 532 -22.74 -20.47 13.54
C LEU A 532 -22.38 -19.82 14.89
N ARG A 533 -22.25 -20.63 15.95
CA ARG A 533 -21.81 -20.19 17.28
C ARG A 533 -20.38 -19.63 17.25
N GLY A 534 -19.44 -20.32 16.58
CA GLY A 534 -18.06 -19.86 16.42
C GLY A 534 -17.96 -18.56 15.62
N VAL A 535 -18.67 -18.46 14.49
CA VAL A 535 -18.72 -17.22 13.68
C VAL A 535 -19.37 -16.08 14.48
N ALA A 536 -20.44 -16.35 15.22
CA ALA A 536 -21.07 -15.34 16.07
C ALA A 536 -20.18 -14.88 17.22
N LEU A 537 -19.35 -15.76 17.78
CA LEU A 537 -18.37 -15.38 18.81
C LEU A 537 -17.28 -14.48 18.24
N LEU A 538 -16.74 -14.81 17.06
CA LEU A 538 -15.79 -13.95 16.33
C LEU A 538 -16.38 -12.57 16.05
N VAL A 539 -17.62 -12.52 15.57
CA VAL A 539 -18.29 -11.25 15.25
C VAL A 539 -18.68 -10.50 16.51
N CYS A 540 -19.06 -11.20 17.59
CA CYS A 540 -19.29 -10.57 18.89
C CYS A 540 -18.01 -9.89 19.38
N TRP A 541 -16.85 -10.53 19.23
CA TRP A 541 -15.55 -9.94 19.55
C TRP A 541 -15.29 -8.66 18.74
N GLN A 542 -15.67 -8.65 17.46
CA GLN A 542 -15.51 -7.48 16.59
C GLN A 542 -16.43 -6.29 16.98
N VAL A 543 -17.65 -6.58 17.47
CA VAL A 543 -18.68 -5.58 17.77
C VAL A 543 -18.57 -5.08 19.22
N ASP A 544 -18.31 -5.99 20.16
CA ASP A 544 -18.26 -5.75 21.60
C ASP A 544 -17.28 -6.74 22.27
N GLU A 545 -16.02 -6.33 22.31
CA GLU A 545 -14.91 -7.14 22.81
C GLU A 545 -15.11 -7.63 24.26
N GLU A 546 -15.56 -6.74 25.16
CA GLU A 546 -15.79 -7.07 26.57
C GLU A 546 -16.87 -8.15 26.73
N ARG A 547 -17.89 -8.10 25.87
CA ARG A 547 -18.98 -9.08 25.89
C ARG A 547 -18.53 -10.43 25.33
N ALA A 548 -17.73 -10.44 24.29
CA ALA A 548 -17.16 -11.68 23.75
C ALA A 548 -16.20 -12.37 24.73
N GLU A 549 -15.43 -11.62 25.54
CA GLU A 549 -14.62 -12.18 26.64
C GLU A 549 -15.51 -12.92 27.66
N LYS A 550 -16.64 -12.32 28.07
CA LYS A 550 -17.63 -12.96 28.96
C LYS A 550 -18.24 -14.22 28.33
N LEU A 551 -18.46 -14.22 27.01
CA LEU A 551 -18.93 -15.38 26.27
C LEU A 551 -17.89 -16.51 26.25
N CYS A 552 -16.62 -16.21 26.02
CA CYS A 552 -15.53 -17.19 26.06
C CYS A 552 -15.48 -17.89 27.42
N HIS A 553 -15.49 -17.13 28.52
CA HIS A 553 -15.56 -17.70 29.86
C HIS A 553 -16.81 -18.55 30.10
N SER A 554 -17.95 -18.14 29.54
CA SER A 554 -19.20 -18.91 29.65
C SER A 554 -19.12 -20.23 28.88
N ILE A 555 -18.52 -20.24 27.69
CA ILE A 555 -18.25 -21.44 26.88
C ILE A 555 -17.36 -22.42 27.64
N PHE A 556 -16.25 -21.94 28.22
CA PHE A 556 -15.34 -22.79 28.99
C PHE A 556 -16.00 -23.34 30.26
N ARG A 557 -16.75 -22.52 31.01
CA ARG A 557 -17.47 -22.95 32.23
C ARG A 557 -18.55 -23.99 31.95
N ARG A 558 -19.24 -23.87 30.80
CA ARG A 558 -20.25 -24.85 30.36
C ARG A 558 -19.66 -26.18 29.91
N LYS A 559 -18.32 -26.29 29.84
CA LYS A 559 -17.61 -27.46 29.31
C LYS A 559 -18.07 -27.80 27.90
N GLU A 560 -18.15 -26.77 27.05
CA GLU A 560 -18.55 -26.90 25.65
C GLU A 560 -17.82 -28.06 24.96
N ALA A 561 -18.60 -28.93 24.30
CA ALA A 561 -18.07 -30.13 23.64
C ALA A 561 -17.54 -29.81 22.24
N SER A 562 -17.99 -28.70 21.63
CA SER A 562 -17.49 -28.28 20.34
C SER A 562 -16.07 -27.70 20.42
N LEU A 563 -15.13 -28.41 19.80
CA LEU A 563 -13.75 -27.97 19.63
C LEU A 563 -13.64 -26.70 18.78
N LEU A 564 -14.56 -26.47 17.84
CA LEU A 564 -14.57 -25.27 17.01
C LEU A 564 -14.89 -24.03 17.85
N VAL A 565 -15.93 -24.10 18.68
CA VAL A 565 -16.33 -23.01 19.56
C VAL A 565 -15.26 -22.77 20.63
N CYS A 566 -14.69 -23.84 21.19
CA CYS A 566 -13.58 -23.76 22.13
C CYS A 566 -12.31 -23.16 21.50
N GLY A 567 -11.93 -23.57 20.29
CA GLY A 567 -10.74 -23.07 19.59
C GLY A 567 -10.86 -21.59 19.22
N VAL A 568 -12.03 -21.17 18.75
CA VAL A 568 -12.34 -19.75 18.52
C VAL A 568 -12.31 -18.96 19.82
N ALA A 569 -12.93 -19.48 20.89
CA ALA A 569 -12.92 -18.84 22.20
C ALA A 569 -11.49 -18.67 22.73
N LEU A 570 -10.66 -19.71 22.60
CA LEU A 570 -9.26 -19.71 23.00
C LEU A 570 -8.49 -18.63 22.24
N TRP A 571 -8.67 -18.59 20.91
CA TRP A 571 -8.06 -17.60 20.03
C TRP A 571 -8.43 -16.17 20.42
N THR A 572 -9.73 -15.88 20.62
CA THR A 572 -10.17 -14.54 21.03
C THR A 572 -9.60 -14.13 22.39
N SER A 573 -9.42 -15.07 23.32
CA SER A 573 -8.90 -14.74 24.65
C SER A 573 -7.36 -14.60 24.71
N VAL A 574 -6.62 -15.12 23.73
CA VAL A 574 -5.14 -15.07 23.65
C VAL A 574 -4.62 -13.63 23.55
N GLU A 575 -5.36 -12.70 22.96
CA GLU A 575 -4.89 -11.32 22.72
C GLU A 575 -4.72 -10.47 23.99
N LYS A 576 -5.35 -10.82 25.12
CA LYS A 576 -5.35 -9.96 26.33
C LYS A 576 -4.86 -10.59 27.63
N ARG A 577 -5.14 -11.87 27.90
CA ARG A 577 -4.92 -12.46 29.25
C ARG A 577 -4.56 -13.95 29.23
N ALA A 578 -3.53 -14.29 28.47
CA ALA A 578 -2.94 -15.63 28.40
C ALA A 578 -2.67 -16.31 29.76
N SER A 579 -2.30 -15.53 30.78
CA SER A 579 -1.98 -16.02 32.12
C SER A 579 -3.17 -16.61 32.85
N ASP A 580 -4.36 -16.07 32.61
CA ASP A 580 -5.56 -16.33 33.41
C ASP A 580 -6.31 -17.58 32.93
N MET A 581 -5.98 -18.07 31.73
CA MET A 581 -6.58 -19.24 31.10
C MET A 581 -5.70 -20.50 31.15
N ARG A 582 -4.63 -20.47 31.94
CA ARG A 582 -3.63 -21.55 31.97
C ARG A 582 -4.26 -22.89 32.33
N GLU A 583 -5.17 -22.92 33.29
CA GLU A 583 -5.81 -24.15 33.76
C GLU A 583 -6.77 -24.71 32.70
N GLU A 584 -7.50 -23.85 32.00
CA GLU A 584 -8.41 -24.23 30.93
C GLU A 584 -7.68 -24.79 29.71
N ILE A 585 -6.54 -24.20 29.31
CA ILE A 585 -5.70 -24.69 28.20
C ILE A 585 -5.08 -26.05 28.54
N VAL A 586 -4.57 -26.21 29.76
CA VAL A 586 -4.02 -27.49 30.23
C VAL A 586 -5.10 -28.57 30.28
N ALA A 587 -6.30 -28.25 30.75
CA ALA A 587 -7.42 -29.19 30.74
C ALA A 587 -7.81 -29.61 29.31
N LEU A 588 -7.68 -28.70 28.33
CA LEU A 588 -7.95 -28.98 26.92
C LEU A 588 -6.88 -29.89 26.29
N LEU A 589 -5.60 -29.64 26.60
CA LEU A 589 -4.46 -30.48 26.22
C LEU A 589 -4.54 -31.88 26.84
N GLN A 590 -4.96 -31.99 28.10
CA GLN A 590 -5.13 -33.28 28.78
C GLN A 590 -6.24 -34.11 28.14
N ARG A 591 -7.38 -33.50 27.81
CA ARG A 591 -8.46 -34.18 27.08
C ARG A 591 -8.02 -34.68 25.71
N ARG A 592 -7.19 -33.92 24.98
CA ARG A 592 -6.62 -34.36 23.70
C ARG A 592 -5.80 -35.64 23.84
N GLY A 593 -5.05 -35.79 24.93
CA GLY A 593 -4.29 -37.00 25.25
C GLY A 593 -5.14 -38.23 25.58
N GLU A 594 -6.42 -38.05 25.90
CA GLU A 594 -7.37 -39.14 26.21
C GLU A 594 -8.12 -39.64 24.96
N VAL A 595 -8.05 -38.92 23.83
CA VAL A 595 -8.75 -39.31 22.59
C VAL A 595 -7.94 -40.37 21.82
N ASN A 596 -8.56 -41.54 21.63
CA ASN A 596 -7.98 -42.74 21.00
C ASN A 596 -7.27 -42.51 19.65
N SER A 597 -6.16 -43.23 19.44
CA SER A 597 -5.21 -43.13 18.31
C SER A 597 -5.78 -43.42 16.92
N ASP A 598 -6.98 -43.99 16.80
CA ASP A 598 -7.54 -44.43 15.52
C ASP A 598 -7.90 -43.28 14.55
N LYS A 599 -7.75 -42.02 14.99
CA LYS A 599 -7.97 -40.82 14.17
C LYS A 599 -6.74 -39.93 14.02
N GLU A 600 -5.52 -40.41 14.32
CA GLU A 600 -4.26 -39.63 14.39
C GLU A 600 -4.04 -38.61 13.25
N GLN A 601 -4.48 -38.89 12.01
CA GLN A 601 -4.31 -37.96 10.89
C GLN A 601 -5.25 -36.74 10.92
N GLU A 602 -6.44 -36.84 11.52
CA GLU A 602 -7.40 -35.72 11.62
C GLU A 602 -6.97 -34.66 12.64
N TRP A 603 -6.08 -35.01 13.57
CA TRP A 603 -5.68 -34.14 14.68
C TRP A 603 -4.39 -33.35 14.43
N LEU A 604 -3.64 -33.69 13.38
CA LEU A 604 -2.32 -33.10 13.11
C LEU A 604 -2.38 -31.56 13.05
N LEU A 605 -3.35 -31.00 12.34
CA LEU A 605 -3.48 -29.55 12.18
C LEU A 605 -3.97 -28.84 13.45
N PHE A 606 -4.84 -29.50 14.21
CA PHE A 606 -5.29 -28.98 15.51
C PHE A 606 -4.12 -28.96 16.48
N ASP A 607 -3.32 -30.03 16.50
CA ASP A 607 -2.11 -30.14 17.30
C ASP A 607 -1.08 -29.07 16.90
N GLU A 608 -0.94 -28.75 15.61
CA GLU A 608 -0.10 -27.64 15.13
C GLU A 608 -0.60 -26.25 15.57
N VAL A 609 -1.90 -25.95 15.44
CA VAL A 609 -2.50 -24.68 15.89
C VAL A 609 -2.43 -24.54 17.40
N LEU A 610 -2.65 -25.64 18.13
CA LEU A 610 -2.60 -25.67 19.59
C LEU A 610 -1.17 -25.47 20.08
N ILE A 611 -0.17 -26.14 19.48
CA ILE A 611 1.25 -25.91 19.76
C ILE A 611 1.62 -24.46 19.48
N TRP A 612 1.25 -23.93 18.31
CA TRP A 612 1.56 -22.54 17.95
C TRP A 612 0.94 -21.54 18.92
N ALA A 613 -0.36 -21.68 19.22
CA ALA A 613 -1.06 -20.83 20.19
C ALA A 613 -0.38 -20.91 21.56
N VAL A 614 -0.07 -22.12 22.02
CA VAL A 614 0.59 -22.36 23.31
C VAL A 614 2.01 -21.77 23.35
N VAL A 615 2.79 -21.89 22.28
CA VAL A 615 4.16 -21.37 22.20
C VAL A 615 4.15 -19.85 22.21
N ARG A 616 3.20 -19.23 21.51
CA ARG A 616 2.99 -17.78 21.50
C ARG A 616 2.48 -17.26 22.84
N LEU A 617 1.53 -17.96 23.46
CA LEU A 617 0.97 -17.65 24.78
C LEU A 617 2.00 -17.78 25.92
N TRP A 618 2.92 -18.73 25.82
CA TRP A 618 3.92 -19.04 26.85
C TRP A 618 5.35 -18.69 26.44
N LYS A 619 5.55 -17.80 25.45
CA LYS A 619 6.87 -17.28 25.02
C LYS A 619 7.75 -16.82 26.18
N HIS A 620 7.14 -16.35 27.28
CA HIS A 620 7.85 -15.89 28.49
C HIS A 620 7.67 -16.80 29.73
N SER A 621 6.94 -17.92 29.61
CA SER A 621 6.47 -18.72 30.74
C SER A 621 7.09 -20.12 30.78
N LEU A 622 8.41 -20.21 30.57
CA LEU A 622 9.13 -21.48 30.70
C LEU A 622 9.11 -21.96 32.16
N PRO A 623 8.87 -23.27 32.43
CA PRO A 623 8.79 -24.37 31.45
C PRO A 623 7.40 -24.58 30.81
N TYR A 624 7.39 -24.95 29.51
CA TYR A 624 6.18 -25.45 28.83
C TYR A 624 5.70 -26.78 29.45
N PRO A 625 4.37 -27.01 29.56
CA PRO A 625 3.79 -28.29 30.02
C PRO A 625 4.26 -29.49 29.21
N GLU A 626 4.29 -30.67 29.85
CA GLU A 626 4.73 -31.93 29.22
C GLU A 626 3.91 -32.31 27.98
N GLU A 627 2.64 -31.93 27.97
CA GLU A 627 1.71 -32.17 26.88
C GLU A 627 2.15 -31.49 25.58
N VAL A 628 2.75 -30.29 25.66
CA VAL A 628 3.30 -29.56 24.51
C VAL A 628 4.49 -30.32 23.93
N TRP A 629 5.36 -30.84 24.79
CA TRP A 629 6.54 -31.58 24.35
C TRP A 629 6.17 -32.88 23.66
N ARG A 630 5.18 -33.61 24.18
CA ARG A 630 4.64 -34.82 23.51
C ARG A 630 4.15 -34.51 22.10
N LEU A 631 3.46 -33.39 21.90
CA LEU A 631 2.99 -32.96 20.59
C LEU A 631 4.17 -32.60 19.65
N VAL A 632 5.21 -31.93 20.15
CA VAL A 632 6.41 -31.59 19.37
C VAL A 632 7.23 -32.84 18.98
N ALA A 633 7.30 -33.85 19.85
CA ALA A 633 7.91 -35.15 19.50
C ALA A 633 7.13 -35.89 18.40
N GLN A 634 5.81 -35.83 18.47
CA GLN A 634 4.95 -36.44 17.46
C GLN A 634 5.11 -35.73 16.10
N HIS A 635 5.44 -34.43 16.11
CA HIS A 635 5.60 -33.58 14.91
C HIS A 635 6.91 -32.76 14.91
N PRO A 636 8.08 -33.38 14.66
CA PRO A 636 9.39 -32.70 14.70
C PRO A 636 9.57 -31.50 13.77
N SER A 637 8.77 -31.43 12.70
CA SER A 637 8.74 -30.30 11.76
C SER A 637 8.30 -28.98 12.40
N MET A 638 7.66 -29.01 13.57
CA MET A 638 7.27 -27.83 14.33
C MET A 638 8.42 -27.19 15.11
N LEU A 639 9.55 -27.89 15.25
CA LEU A 639 10.69 -27.41 16.03
C LEU A 639 11.32 -26.12 15.46
N PRO A 640 11.59 -25.98 14.15
CA PRO A 640 12.07 -24.72 13.58
C PRO A 640 11.08 -23.57 13.76
N ILE A 641 9.77 -23.84 13.61
CA ILE A 641 8.69 -22.84 13.78
C ILE A 641 8.65 -22.34 15.23
N MET A 642 8.75 -23.26 16.20
CA MET A 642 8.88 -22.89 17.61
C MET A 642 10.11 -22.03 17.89
N LEU A 643 11.26 -22.39 17.31
CA LEU A 643 12.50 -21.64 17.52
C LEU A 643 12.45 -20.25 16.87
N GLU A 644 11.78 -20.14 15.73
CA GLU A 644 11.58 -18.89 15.00
C GLU A 644 10.63 -17.93 15.73
N GLU A 645 9.50 -18.42 16.24
CA GLU A 645 8.57 -17.64 17.07
C GLU A 645 9.22 -17.12 18.36
N LEU A 646 10.20 -17.87 18.87
CA LEU A 646 10.99 -17.50 20.05
C LEU A 646 12.22 -16.66 19.71
N GLY A 647 12.36 -16.22 18.45
CA GLY A 647 13.40 -15.31 18.01
C GLY A 647 14.80 -15.92 17.97
N TRP A 648 14.93 -17.25 17.97
CA TRP A 648 16.21 -17.95 18.03
C TRP A 648 17.11 -17.55 19.21
N GLU A 649 16.54 -17.05 20.31
CA GLU A 649 17.32 -16.68 21.49
C GLU A 649 18.10 -17.90 22.00
N GLU A 650 19.42 -17.85 21.89
CA GLU A 650 20.33 -18.99 22.07
C GLU A 650 20.08 -19.79 23.36
N PRO A 651 19.87 -19.16 24.55
CA PRO A 651 19.60 -19.90 25.79
C PRO A 651 18.26 -20.65 25.77
N ILE A 652 17.25 -20.10 25.11
CA ILE A 652 15.93 -20.69 24.96
C ILE A 652 16.00 -21.83 23.95
N ALA A 653 16.62 -21.60 22.80
CA ALA A 653 16.81 -22.60 21.75
C ALA A 653 17.54 -23.84 22.27
N ARG A 654 18.65 -23.66 22.99
CA ARG A 654 19.41 -24.76 23.63
C ARG A 654 18.54 -25.53 24.63
N ARG A 655 17.74 -24.84 25.45
CA ARG A 655 16.84 -25.50 26.43
C ARG A 655 15.76 -26.34 25.74
N ILE A 656 15.19 -25.83 24.66
CA ILE A 656 14.20 -26.53 23.84
C ILE A 656 14.82 -27.78 23.20
N LEU A 657 15.99 -27.62 22.58
CA LEU A 657 16.73 -28.72 21.95
C LEU A 657 17.11 -29.81 22.95
N ARG A 658 17.64 -29.45 24.13
CA ARG A 658 17.94 -30.43 25.20
C ARG A 658 16.72 -31.22 25.61
N LYS A 659 15.55 -30.58 25.71
CA LYS A 659 14.32 -31.25 26.13
C LYS A 659 13.79 -32.16 25.01
N TRP A 660 13.82 -31.71 23.77
CA TRP A 660 13.45 -32.48 22.58
C TRP A 660 14.37 -33.71 22.37
N LEU A 661 15.68 -33.56 22.54
CA LEU A 661 16.66 -34.65 22.40
C LEU A 661 16.57 -35.71 23.51
N ARG A 662 15.98 -35.37 24.67
CA ARG A 662 15.78 -36.28 25.83
C ARG A 662 14.46 -37.05 25.79
N MET A 663 13.67 -36.91 24.72
CA MET A 663 12.40 -37.61 24.57
C MET A 663 12.59 -39.11 24.35
N THR A 664 11.51 -39.89 24.44
CA THR A 664 11.58 -41.37 24.51
C THR A 664 12.21 -41.99 23.26
N SER A 665 12.67 -43.25 23.34
CA SER A 665 13.36 -43.92 22.22
C SER A 665 12.53 -44.00 20.94
N ALA A 666 11.20 -44.03 21.02
CA ALA A 666 10.31 -43.99 19.86
C ALA A 666 10.26 -42.61 19.19
N ASP A 667 10.41 -41.54 19.97
CA ASP A 667 10.43 -40.15 19.48
C ASP A 667 11.79 -39.78 18.86
N GLN A 668 12.86 -40.44 19.32
CA GLN A 668 14.22 -40.25 18.80
C GLN A 668 14.36 -40.70 17.35
N GLU A 669 13.69 -41.77 16.91
CA GLU A 669 13.75 -42.23 15.52
C GLU A 669 13.12 -41.22 14.55
N LYS A 670 11.98 -40.62 14.93
CA LYS A 670 11.34 -39.53 14.17
C LYS A 670 12.23 -38.29 14.11
N SER A 671 12.93 -38.00 15.20
CA SER A 671 13.88 -36.89 15.30
C SER A 671 15.09 -37.07 14.38
N ARG A 672 15.66 -38.28 14.32
CA ARG A 672 16.74 -38.64 13.37
C ARG A 672 16.29 -38.50 11.92
N ALA A 673 15.13 -39.05 11.57
CA ALA A 673 14.58 -38.96 10.22
C ALA A 673 14.32 -37.50 9.78
N PHE A 674 13.98 -36.62 10.71
CA PHE A 674 13.86 -35.19 10.46
C PHE A 674 15.21 -34.52 10.20
N VAL A 675 16.21 -34.71 11.07
CA VAL A 675 17.53 -34.07 10.90
C VAL A 675 18.23 -34.53 9.63
N LYS A 676 18.11 -35.81 9.25
CA LYS A 676 18.64 -36.33 7.99
C LYS A 676 18.05 -35.60 6.77
N ARG A 677 16.72 -35.53 6.70
CA ARG A 677 16.02 -34.81 5.62
C ARG A 677 16.38 -33.35 5.59
N MET A 678 16.57 -32.75 6.76
CA MET A 678 17.07 -31.39 6.82
C MET A 678 18.46 -31.35 6.20
N ALA A 679 19.45 -32.13 6.66
CA ALA A 679 20.84 -32.14 6.18
C ALA A 679 20.98 -32.27 4.66
N ASP A 680 20.04 -32.94 3.97
CA ASP A 680 20.05 -33.11 2.52
C ASP A 680 19.35 -31.97 1.72
N SER A 681 18.65 -31.02 2.37
CA SER A 681 17.84 -29.95 1.72
C SER A 681 18.50 -28.56 1.64
N HIS A 682 18.00 -27.61 0.85
CA HIS A 682 18.43 -26.19 0.90
C HIS A 682 17.63 -25.39 1.94
N ASN A 683 17.56 -25.87 3.19
CA ASN A 683 16.79 -25.19 4.24
C ASN A 683 17.63 -24.07 4.90
N PRO A 684 17.18 -22.80 4.87
CA PRO A 684 17.94 -21.66 5.42
C PRO A 684 18.13 -21.73 6.94
N HIS A 685 17.30 -22.46 7.67
CA HIS A 685 17.43 -22.59 9.13
C HIS A 685 18.59 -23.50 9.56
N LYS A 686 19.19 -24.28 8.64
CA LYS A 686 20.35 -25.15 8.95
C LYS A 686 21.51 -24.37 9.54
N GLU A 687 21.78 -23.20 8.99
CA GLU A 687 22.94 -22.39 9.39
C GLU A 687 22.88 -21.99 10.86
N ARG A 688 21.66 -21.89 11.43
CA ARG A 688 21.43 -21.58 12.84
C ARG A 688 21.21 -22.82 13.69
N LEU A 689 20.51 -23.83 13.16
CA LEU A 689 20.14 -25.03 13.92
C LEU A 689 21.28 -26.05 14.05
N PHE A 690 22.12 -26.20 13.02
CA PHE A 690 23.15 -27.25 12.98
C PHE A 690 24.29 -26.99 13.97
N PRO A 691 24.78 -25.75 14.16
CA PRO A 691 25.73 -25.46 15.25
C PRO A 691 25.15 -25.80 16.63
N LEU A 692 23.88 -25.44 16.89
CA LEU A 692 23.21 -25.75 18.16
C LEU A 692 23.03 -27.26 18.37
N LEU A 693 22.72 -28.01 17.30
CA LEU A 693 22.65 -29.47 17.34
C LEU A 693 24.02 -30.10 17.56
N GLN A 694 25.09 -29.56 16.98
CA GLN A 694 26.46 -30.06 17.19
C GLN A 694 26.86 -29.98 18.66
N GLU A 695 26.47 -28.90 19.34
CA GLU A 695 26.81 -28.68 20.75
C GLU A 695 25.92 -29.46 21.73
N GLU A 696 24.64 -29.64 21.41
CA GLU A 696 23.65 -30.15 22.35
C GLU A 696 23.27 -31.63 22.13
N CYS A 697 23.56 -32.19 20.95
CA CYS A 697 23.20 -33.57 20.61
C CYS A 697 24.25 -34.58 21.10
N GLN A 698 23.79 -35.68 21.70
CA GLN A 698 24.62 -36.83 22.06
C GLN A 698 24.41 -38.03 21.12
N ASP A 699 23.50 -37.89 20.15
CA ASP A 699 23.18 -38.96 19.19
C ASP A 699 24.23 -38.98 18.08
N GLY A 700 24.96 -40.10 17.98
CA GLY A 700 26.08 -40.24 17.05
C GLY A 700 25.68 -40.10 15.58
N GLU A 701 24.47 -40.50 15.18
CA GLU A 701 24.02 -40.40 13.79
C GLU A 701 23.68 -38.95 13.41
N ILE A 702 23.01 -38.22 14.30
CA ILE A 702 22.69 -36.79 14.11
C ILE A 702 23.99 -35.98 14.03
N LEU A 703 24.93 -36.23 14.95
CA LEU A 703 26.22 -35.54 14.96
C LEU A 703 27.02 -35.79 13.67
N GLN A 704 26.97 -37.01 13.12
CA GLN A 704 27.66 -37.33 11.88
C GLN A 704 27.13 -36.50 10.69
N TRP A 705 25.81 -36.36 10.55
CA TRP A 705 25.22 -35.56 9.46
C TRP A 705 25.50 -34.06 9.62
N VAL A 706 25.38 -33.55 10.84
CA VAL A 706 25.66 -32.14 11.17
C VAL A 706 27.13 -31.80 10.90
N THR A 707 28.05 -32.67 11.32
CA THR A 707 29.50 -32.46 11.14
C THR A 707 29.88 -32.48 9.66
N ARG A 708 29.35 -33.42 8.87
CA ARG A 708 29.60 -33.49 7.43
C ARG A 708 29.19 -32.21 6.70
N TRP A 709 28.02 -31.68 7.03
CA TRP A 709 27.52 -30.43 6.42
C TRP A 709 28.41 -29.23 6.79
N LEU A 710 28.86 -29.15 8.05
CA LEU A 710 29.78 -28.08 8.49
C LEU A 710 31.14 -28.16 7.79
N GLU A 711 31.68 -29.37 7.57
CA GLU A 711 32.93 -29.57 6.82
C GLU A 711 32.81 -29.17 5.35
N GLU A 712 31.68 -29.48 4.70
CA GLU A 712 31.40 -29.05 3.32
C GLU A 712 31.33 -27.53 3.22
N LYS A 713 30.63 -26.86 4.16
CA LYS A 713 30.56 -25.40 4.23
C LYS A 713 31.93 -24.74 4.44
N GLN A 714 32.77 -25.35 5.29
CA GLN A 714 34.13 -24.84 5.53
C GLN A 714 35.02 -24.98 4.28
N LYS A 715 34.86 -26.05 3.49
CA LYS A 715 35.58 -26.22 2.22
C LYS A 715 35.18 -25.18 1.19
N ASP A 716 33.90 -24.84 1.11
CA ASP A 716 33.42 -23.80 0.19
C ASP A 716 33.95 -22.41 0.58
N GLU A 717 34.01 -22.10 1.88
CA GLU A 717 34.64 -20.87 2.36
C GLU A 717 36.15 -20.86 2.10
N GLN A 718 36.84 -21.99 2.27
CA GLN A 718 38.25 -22.13 1.94
C GLN A 718 38.52 -21.90 0.45
N ARG A 719 37.68 -22.43 -0.44
CA ARG A 719 37.76 -22.17 -1.90
C ARG A 719 37.61 -20.68 -2.23
N ARG A 720 36.75 -19.95 -1.51
CA ARG A 720 36.62 -18.49 -1.70
C ARG A 720 37.89 -17.75 -1.31
N ILE A 721 38.56 -18.20 -0.25
CA ILE A 721 39.86 -17.65 0.17
C ILE A 721 40.93 -17.97 -0.89
N GLU A 722 40.99 -19.20 -1.39
CA GLU A 722 41.92 -19.61 -2.45
C GLU A 722 41.74 -18.76 -3.73
N ILE A 723 40.49 -18.50 -4.15
CA ILE A 723 40.22 -17.61 -5.30
C ILE A 723 40.73 -16.19 -5.05
N ALA A 724 40.56 -15.66 -3.84
CA ALA A 724 41.07 -14.34 -3.48
C ALA A 724 42.61 -14.28 -3.45
N GLU A 725 43.27 -15.38 -3.08
CA GLU A 725 44.73 -15.52 -3.13
C GLU A 725 45.24 -15.62 -4.58
N ASP A 726 44.56 -16.38 -5.45
CA ASP A 726 44.86 -16.46 -6.88
C ASP A 726 44.72 -15.07 -7.56
N GLU A 727 43.65 -14.31 -7.24
CA GLU A 727 43.46 -12.93 -7.72
C GLU A 727 44.63 -11.99 -7.29
N GLN A 728 45.20 -12.23 -6.11
CA GLN A 728 46.36 -11.49 -5.60
C GLN A 728 47.67 -11.87 -6.32
N GLU A 729 47.84 -13.15 -6.69
CA GLU A 729 48.98 -13.65 -7.46
C GLU A 729 48.95 -13.16 -8.92
N GLU A 730 47.77 -13.07 -9.54
CA GLU A 730 47.59 -12.44 -10.86
C GLU A 730 48.00 -10.95 -10.83
N ALA A 731 47.60 -10.20 -9.79
CA ALA A 731 47.99 -8.80 -9.63
C ALA A 731 49.53 -8.63 -9.46
N ALA A 732 50.19 -9.56 -8.77
CA ALA A 732 51.64 -9.58 -8.64
C ALA A 732 52.35 -9.92 -9.96
N SER A 733 51.77 -10.82 -10.75
CA SER A 733 52.27 -11.19 -12.09
C SER A 733 52.17 -10.03 -13.07
N PHE A 734 51.09 -9.23 -13.01
CA PHE A 734 50.97 -8.02 -13.82
C PHE A 734 52.04 -6.97 -13.47
N ALA A 735 52.32 -6.76 -12.17
CA ALA A 735 53.41 -5.90 -11.74
C ALA A 735 54.78 -6.36 -12.28
N GLN A 736 54.98 -7.67 -12.46
CA GLN A 736 56.18 -8.22 -13.07
C GLN A 736 56.26 -7.94 -14.58
N VAL A 737 55.13 -7.95 -15.31
CA VAL A 737 55.12 -7.60 -16.75
C VAL A 737 55.48 -6.13 -16.96
N LEU A 738 54.95 -5.22 -16.13
CA LEU A 738 55.30 -3.81 -16.19
C LEU A 738 56.81 -3.57 -15.94
N ARG A 739 57.43 -4.37 -15.05
CA ARG A 739 58.89 -4.35 -14.84
C ARG A 739 59.65 -4.80 -16.09
N VAL A 740 59.22 -5.88 -16.75
CA VAL A 740 59.90 -6.43 -17.93
C VAL A 740 59.86 -5.46 -19.11
N ARG A 741 58.78 -4.67 -19.25
CA ARG A 741 58.66 -3.63 -20.28
C ARG A 741 59.51 -2.38 -20.03
N GLY A 742 60.18 -2.29 -18.88
CA GLY A 742 61.01 -1.12 -18.52
C GLY A 742 60.19 0.13 -18.21
N GLU A 743 58.87 -0.01 -18.08
CA GLU A 743 57.94 1.06 -17.71
C GLU A 743 58.03 1.40 -16.20
N ILE A 744 58.70 0.54 -15.43
CA ILE A 744 59.00 0.75 -14.01
C ILE A 744 60.38 0.19 -13.62
N GLY A 745 61.09 0.89 -12.72
CA GLY A 745 62.34 0.40 -12.13
C GLY A 745 62.15 -0.74 -11.11
N GLU A 746 63.18 -1.55 -10.87
CA GLU A 746 63.14 -2.69 -9.94
C GLU A 746 62.67 -2.31 -8.51
N GLU A 747 62.95 -1.09 -8.06
CA GLU A 747 62.57 -0.58 -6.73
C GLU A 747 61.13 0.00 -6.67
N GLU A 748 60.49 0.30 -7.81
CA GLU A 748 59.22 1.04 -7.87
C GLU A 748 57.96 0.15 -7.92
N GLY A 749 58.12 -1.16 -8.15
CA GLY A 749 56.98 -2.09 -8.30
C GLY A 749 56.05 -2.16 -7.08
N HIS A 750 56.55 -1.88 -5.87
CA HIS A 750 55.71 -1.82 -4.66
C HIS A 750 55.06 -0.44 -4.44
N ILE A 751 55.59 0.63 -5.03
CA ILE A 751 55.08 2.00 -4.89
C ILE A 751 53.91 2.24 -5.86
N LEU A 752 53.91 1.56 -7.00
CA LEU A 752 52.79 1.57 -7.94
C LEU A 752 51.49 1.02 -7.36
N LEU A 753 51.55 0.05 -6.42
CA LEU A 753 50.39 -0.54 -5.73
C LEU A 753 49.43 0.51 -5.11
N ASN A 754 49.89 1.75 -4.91
CA ASN A 754 49.12 2.85 -4.34
C ASN A 754 48.97 4.08 -5.25
N GLN A 755 49.34 4.00 -6.54
CA GLN A 755 49.33 5.16 -7.47
C GLN A 755 48.57 4.86 -8.78
N PRO A 756 47.23 4.87 -8.77
CA PRO A 756 46.40 4.56 -9.95
C PRO A 756 46.67 5.46 -11.16
N GLU A 757 47.11 6.69 -10.90
CA GLU A 757 47.61 7.72 -11.83
C GLU A 757 48.55 7.16 -12.92
N LYS A 758 49.42 6.21 -12.54
CA LYS A 758 50.46 5.66 -13.42
C LYS A 758 49.98 4.48 -14.27
N VAL A 759 48.85 3.87 -13.90
CA VAL A 759 48.24 2.74 -14.63
C VAL A 759 47.23 3.24 -15.67
N ILE A 760 46.65 4.43 -15.46
CA ILE A 760 45.72 5.08 -16.38
C ILE A 760 46.26 5.21 -17.82
N PRO A 761 47.51 5.64 -18.07
CA PRO A 761 48.05 5.74 -19.43
C PRO A 761 48.03 4.42 -20.18
N LEU A 762 48.28 3.30 -19.49
CA LEU A 762 48.28 1.97 -20.10
C LEU A 762 46.88 1.55 -20.53
N ILE A 763 45.84 2.01 -19.83
CA ILE A 763 44.45 1.69 -20.15
C ILE A 763 43.98 2.51 -21.38
N VAL A 764 44.43 3.77 -21.49
CA VAL A 764 43.99 4.70 -22.54
C VAL A 764 44.83 4.59 -23.82
N ALA A 765 46.06 4.06 -23.74
CA ALA A 765 46.94 3.86 -24.90
C ALA A 765 46.39 2.76 -25.84
N ARG A 766 45.90 3.15 -27.02
CA ARG A 766 45.26 2.23 -27.97
C ARG A 766 46.23 1.32 -28.70
N ASP A 767 47.50 1.70 -28.75
CA ASP A 767 48.60 0.91 -29.29
C ASP A 767 49.07 -0.19 -28.34
N GLU A 768 48.57 -0.19 -27.10
CA GLU A 768 48.83 -1.26 -26.14
C GLU A 768 48.05 -2.53 -26.44
N GLU A 769 48.68 -3.67 -26.15
CA GLU A 769 48.05 -4.98 -26.30
C GLU A 769 46.83 -5.10 -25.38
N LEU A 770 45.73 -5.64 -25.92
CA LEU A 770 44.46 -5.83 -25.19
C LEU A 770 44.64 -6.44 -23.80
N TRP A 771 45.47 -7.49 -23.71
CA TRP A 771 45.79 -8.16 -22.45
C TRP A 771 46.41 -7.21 -21.43
N THR A 772 47.31 -6.31 -21.85
CA THR A 772 47.95 -5.34 -20.95
C THR A 772 46.94 -4.32 -20.43
N ARG A 773 46.05 -3.84 -21.32
CA ARG A 773 44.97 -2.90 -20.98
C ARG A 773 43.96 -3.55 -20.02
N GLU A 774 43.60 -4.82 -20.23
CA GLU A 774 42.72 -5.60 -19.35
C GLU A 774 43.33 -5.82 -17.97
N GLN A 775 44.61 -6.19 -17.90
CA GLN A 775 45.30 -6.38 -16.63
C GLN A 775 45.45 -5.06 -15.87
N ALA A 776 45.66 -3.93 -16.58
CA ALA A 776 45.64 -2.61 -15.99
C ALA A 776 44.26 -2.25 -15.38
N LEU A 777 43.15 -2.63 -16.04
CA LEU A 777 41.81 -2.50 -15.48
C LEU A 777 41.57 -3.40 -14.26
N ARG A 778 42.00 -4.67 -14.31
CA ARG A 778 41.94 -5.60 -13.16
C ARG A 778 42.82 -5.15 -12.00
N TRP A 779 43.88 -4.41 -12.28
CA TRP A 779 44.67 -3.79 -11.23
C TRP A 779 43.91 -2.60 -10.59
N LEU A 780 43.27 -1.74 -11.40
CA LEU A 780 42.42 -0.65 -10.89
C LEU A 780 41.21 -1.15 -10.10
N TRP A 781 40.67 -2.32 -10.45
CA TRP A 781 39.67 -3.03 -9.65
C TRP A 781 40.10 -3.18 -8.19
N SER A 782 41.31 -3.68 -7.97
CA SER A 782 41.84 -3.98 -6.64
C SER A 782 42.32 -2.72 -5.91
N TYR A 783 42.91 -1.76 -6.63
CA TYR A 783 43.68 -0.65 -6.00
C TYR A 783 43.27 0.77 -6.41
N GLY A 784 42.36 0.94 -7.37
CA GLY A 784 41.92 2.25 -7.85
C GLY A 784 41.08 3.05 -6.84
N ASP A 785 41.22 4.37 -6.91
CA ASP A 785 40.48 5.36 -6.14
C ASP A 785 39.45 6.12 -7.01
N GLU A 786 38.82 7.17 -6.48
CA GLU A 786 37.80 7.94 -7.21
C GLU A 786 38.33 8.63 -8.48
N GLN A 787 39.64 8.94 -8.52
CA GLN A 787 40.26 9.62 -9.67
C GLN A 787 40.34 8.70 -10.90
N SER A 788 40.22 7.40 -10.68
CA SER A 788 40.23 6.38 -11.73
C SER A 788 38.93 6.32 -12.56
N TRP A 789 37.85 7.02 -12.14
CA TRP A 789 36.53 6.87 -12.77
C TRP A 789 36.42 7.45 -14.18
N LEU A 790 36.98 8.65 -14.42
CA LEU A 790 36.90 9.30 -15.73
C LEU A 790 37.61 8.47 -16.82
N PRO A 791 38.81 7.93 -16.59
CA PRO A 791 39.44 6.97 -17.50
C PRO A 791 38.62 5.70 -17.73
N LEU A 792 38.05 5.12 -16.67
CA LEU A 792 37.21 3.92 -16.78
C LEU A 792 35.95 4.16 -17.60
N LEU A 793 35.29 5.31 -17.40
CA LEU A 793 34.12 5.70 -18.17
C LEU A 793 34.49 5.97 -19.63
N HIS A 794 35.65 6.60 -19.88
CA HIS A 794 36.15 6.82 -21.22
C HIS A 794 36.33 5.50 -21.98
N VAL A 795 36.98 4.52 -21.35
CA VAL A 795 37.22 3.20 -21.93
C VAL A 795 35.91 2.47 -22.16
N ALA A 796 35.03 2.42 -21.15
CA ALA A 796 33.71 1.79 -21.29
C ALA A 796 32.91 2.41 -22.44
N SER A 797 32.88 3.75 -22.56
CA SER A 797 32.08 4.50 -23.54
C SER A 797 32.69 4.61 -24.94
N ASP A 798 33.94 4.20 -25.16
CA ASP A 798 34.58 4.32 -26.47
C ASP A 798 34.19 3.15 -27.38
N PRO A 799 33.36 3.33 -28.41
CA PRO A 799 32.91 2.23 -29.26
C PRO A 799 34.02 1.66 -30.16
N THR A 800 35.22 2.24 -30.15
CA THR A 800 36.38 1.75 -30.90
C THR A 800 37.28 0.82 -30.08
N ASP A 801 37.07 0.73 -28.77
CA ASP A 801 37.75 -0.22 -27.89
C ASP A 801 37.10 -1.61 -27.94
N ASP A 802 37.88 -2.64 -27.58
CA ASP A 802 37.42 -4.03 -27.58
C ASP A 802 36.29 -4.28 -26.56
N GLY A 803 35.32 -5.12 -26.92
CA GLY A 803 34.19 -5.44 -26.07
C GLY A 803 34.54 -6.03 -24.70
N GLU A 804 35.57 -6.89 -24.61
CA GLU A 804 36.03 -7.45 -23.33
C GLU A 804 36.63 -6.38 -22.44
N LEU A 805 37.40 -5.46 -23.02
CA LEU A 805 37.98 -4.34 -22.31
C LEU A 805 36.90 -3.42 -21.74
N ARG A 806 35.88 -3.12 -22.55
CA ARG A 806 34.73 -2.27 -22.16
C ARG A 806 33.86 -2.94 -21.10
N LYS A 807 33.60 -4.25 -21.23
CA LYS A 807 32.93 -5.08 -20.21
C LYS A 807 33.69 -5.04 -18.88
N THR A 808 35.01 -5.23 -18.93
CA THR A 808 35.88 -5.19 -17.75
C THR A 808 35.85 -3.81 -17.10
N ALA A 809 35.89 -2.73 -17.89
CA ALA A 809 35.78 -1.37 -17.37
C ALA A 809 34.43 -1.11 -16.67
N LEU A 810 33.31 -1.58 -17.22
CA LEU A 810 32.00 -1.51 -16.56
C LEU A 810 31.95 -2.27 -15.25
N HIS A 811 32.52 -3.48 -15.23
CA HIS A 811 32.61 -4.29 -14.03
C HIS A 811 33.39 -3.53 -12.93
N VAL A 812 34.54 -2.95 -13.26
CA VAL A 812 35.37 -2.14 -12.34
C VAL A 812 34.60 -0.94 -11.80
N LEU A 813 33.85 -0.24 -12.67
CA LEU A 813 33.00 0.89 -12.30
C LEU A 813 31.93 0.48 -11.27
N HIS A 814 31.29 -0.68 -11.42
CA HIS A 814 30.28 -1.16 -10.46
C HIS A 814 30.85 -1.41 -9.06
N ARG A 815 31.96 -2.17 -8.96
CA ARG A 815 32.50 -2.59 -7.66
C ARG A 815 32.98 -1.42 -6.80
N LYS A 816 33.42 -0.31 -7.42
CA LYS A 816 33.81 0.92 -6.71
C LYS A 816 32.60 1.76 -6.24
N LYS A 817 31.36 1.32 -6.54
CA LYS A 817 30.07 1.86 -6.09
C LYS A 817 29.84 3.38 -6.26
N PRO A 818 30.27 4.08 -7.33
CA PRO A 818 30.25 5.52 -7.22
C PRO A 818 29.07 6.24 -7.86
N GLN A 819 28.24 5.67 -8.74
CA GLN A 819 27.28 6.51 -9.49
C GLN A 819 25.88 5.92 -9.82
N PRO A 820 24.88 6.82 -9.99
CA PRO A 820 23.48 6.51 -10.30
C PRO A 820 23.32 5.79 -11.65
N GLY A 821 22.25 5.03 -11.82
CA GLY A 821 22.03 4.25 -13.05
C GLY A 821 21.87 5.08 -14.33
N GLU A 822 21.74 6.42 -14.24
CA GLU A 822 21.83 7.34 -15.39
C GLU A 822 23.14 7.19 -16.19
N VAL A 823 24.27 6.90 -15.53
CA VAL A 823 25.57 6.72 -16.21
C VAL A 823 25.66 5.37 -16.91
N LEU A 824 24.99 4.35 -16.36
CA LEU A 824 25.02 2.98 -16.86
C LEU A 824 23.98 2.74 -17.97
N TYR A 825 22.90 3.53 -17.98
CA TYR A 825 21.81 3.42 -18.94
C TYR A 825 22.28 3.38 -20.40
N PRO A 826 23.17 4.28 -20.90
CA PRO A 826 23.59 4.28 -22.30
C PRO A 826 24.23 2.96 -22.76
N PHE A 827 24.85 2.18 -21.86
CA PHE A 827 25.52 0.92 -22.19
C PHE A 827 24.55 -0.23 -22.53
N LEU A 828 23.27 -0.08 -22.20
CA LEU A 828 22.23 -1.01 -22.70
C LEU A 828 21.98 -0.87 -24.22
N TRP A 829 22.53 0.16 -24.85
CA TRP A 829 22.55 0.38 -26.30
C TRP A 829 23.93 0.18 -26.93
N ASP A 830 24.87 -0.46 -26.22
CA ASP A 830 26.18 -0.76 -26.78
C ASP A 830 26.07 -1.65 -28.03
N ARG A 831 27.08 -1.66 -28.90
CA ARG A 831 27.10 -2.56 -30.07
C ARG A 831 27.52 -3.98 -29.71
N ASP A 832 28.19 -4.15 -28.58
CA ASP A 832 28.68 -5.45 -28.10
C ASP A 832 27.73 -6.02 -27.04
N GLU A 833 27.18 -7.20 -27.32
CA GLU A 833 26.26 -7.91 -26.42
C GLU A 833 26.86 -8.14 -25.04
N ARG A 834 28.18 -8.35 -24.93
CA ARG A 834 28.85 -8.57 -23.64
C ARG A 834 28.81 -7.34 -22.74
N VAL A 835 28.92 -6.16 -23.34
CA VAL A 835 28.82 -4.87 -22.64
C VAL A 835 27.37 -4.61 -22.24
N GLN A 836 26.41 -4.88 -23.13
CA GLN A 836 24.98 -4.76 -22.83
C GLN A 836 24.55 -5.67 -21.66
N ALA A 837 24.99 -6.92 -21.66
CA ALA A 837 24.65 -7.90 -20.63
C ALA A 837 25.24 -7.55 -19.26
N GLU A 838 26.47 -7.04 -19.24
CA GLU A 838 27.11 -6.58 -18.02
C GLU A 838 26.42 -5.34 -17.46
N ALA A 839 26.07 -4.37 -18.31
CA ALA A 839 25.30 -3.19 -17.91
C ALA A 839 23.93 -3.57 -17.31
N ALA A 840 23.22 -4.52 -17.93
CA ALA A 840 21.95 -5.02 -17.42
C ALA A 840 22.11 -5.68 -16.03
N TYR A 841 23.14 -6.52 -15.86
CA TYR A 841 23.44 -7.17 -14.58
C TYR A 841 23.72 -6.13 -13.49
N ILE A 842 24.61 -5.17 -13.75
CA ILE A 842 24.98 -4.11 -12.82
C ILE A 842 23.76 -3.26 -12.43
N LEU A 843 22.95 -2.83 -13.41
CA LEU A 843 21.74 -2.04 -13.17
C LEU A 843 20.76 -2.79 -12.27
N SER A 844 20.66 -4.12 -12.41
CA SER A 844 19.84 -4.97 -11.54
C SER A 844 20.36 -5.06 -10.10
N GLU A 845 21.67 -4.99 -9.88
CA GLU A 845 22.26 -4.99 -8.53
C GLU A 845 21.91 -3.69 -7.79
N ILE A 846 21.85 -2.57 -8.50
CA ILE A 846 21.49 -1.26 -7.94
C ILE A 846 19.98 -0.97 -7.96
N GLN A 847 19.18 -1.87 -8.52
CA GLN A 847 17.71 -1.78 -8.61
C GLN A 847 17.19 -0.51 -9.32
N ASP A 848 17.86 -0.04 -10.37
CA ASP A 848 17.39 1.10 -11.17
C ASP A 848 16.22 0.68 -12.07
N THR A 849 15.02 1.22 -11.82
CA THR A 849 13.80 0.85 -12.54
C THR A 849 13.62 1.54 -13.88
N THR A 850 14.41 2.56 -14.21
CA THR A 850 14.27 3.32 -15.46
C THR A 850 14.64 2.51 -16.71
N CYS A 851 15.44 1.44 -16.55
CA CYS A 851 15.97 0.62 -17.65
C CYS A 851 15.22 -0.69 -17.93
N ILE A 852 14.14 -0.95 -17.20
CA ILE A 852 13.38 -2.20 -17.21
C ILE A 852 12.92 -2.58 -18.63
N GLU A 853 12.30 -1.67 -19.38
CA GLU A 853 11.83 -1.95 -20.74
C GLU A 853 12.98 -2.39 -21.67
N ARG A 854 14.16 -1.81 -21.49
CA ARG A 854 15.33 -2.11 -22.33
C ARG A 854 15.97 -3.45 -21.96
N ILE A 855 16.08 -3.76 -20.68
CA ILE A 855 16.59 -5.06 -20.21
C ILE A 855 15.68 -6.20 -20.71
N GLY A 856 14.36 -5.98 -20.68
CA GLY A 856 13.39 -6.90 -21.28
C GLY A 856 13.59 -7.09 -22.78
N PHE A 857 13.86 -6.01 -23.52
CA PHE A 857 14.20 -6.10 -24.94
C PHE A 857 15.48 -6.92 -25.20
N LEU A 858 16.55 -6.69 -24.43
CA LEU A 858 17.83 -7.41 -24.60
C LEU A 858 17.64 -8.91 -24.43
N LEU A 859 16.90 -9.33 -23.40
CA LEU A 859 16.65 -10.74 -23.13
C LEU A 859 16.12 -11.52 -24.35
N CYS A 860 15.28 -10.88 -25.16
CA CYS A 860 14.64 -11.47 -26.33
C CYS A 860 15.48 -11.43 -27.61
N HIS A 861 16.59 -10.68 -27.65
CA HIS A 861 17.33 -10.36 -28.87
C HIS A 861 18.83 -10.67 -28.83
N MET A 862 19.34 -11.22 -27.72
CA MET A 862 20.74 -11.60 -27.58
C MET A 862 20.99 -12.96 -28.24
N GLU A 863 22.06 -13.07 -29.02
CA GLU A 863 22.40 -14.31 -29.74
C GLU A 863 23.35 -15.20 -28.94
N ASP A 864 24.24 -14.61 -28.14
CA ASP A 864 25.21 -15.36 -27.34
C ASP A 864 24.64 -15.90 -26.02
N GLU A 865 24.86 -17.19 -25.77
CA GLU A 865 24.28 -17.90 -24.62
C GLU A 865 24.87 -17.43 -23.27
N GLU A 866 26.15 -17.04 -23.20
CA GLU A 866 26.73 -16.55 -21.96
C GLU A 866 26.12 -15.21 -21.55
N THR A 867 26.05 -14.28 -22.50
CA THR A 867 25.53 -12.93 -22.31
C THR A 867 24.02 -12.91 -22.05
N GLN A 868 23.25 -13.74 -22.77
CA GLN A 868 21.83 -13.95 -22.47
C GLN A 868 21.62 -14.45 -21.04
N GLY A 869 22.47 -15.36 -20.54
CA GLY A 869 22.38 -15.87 -19.16
C GLY A 869 22.66 -14.80 -18.09
N ARG A 870 23.48 -13.79 -18.40
CA ARG A 870 23.67 -12.61 -17.51
C ARG A 870 22.44 -11.70 -17.52
N VAL A 871 21.84 -11.44 -18.68
CA VAL A 871 20.59 -10.67 -18.78
C VAL A 871 19.43 -11.39 -18.10
N GLU A 872 19.33 -12.72 -18.22
CA GLU A 872 18.37 -13.54 -17.48
C GLU A 872 18.50 -13.32 -15.97
N ARG A 873 19.73 -13.39 -15.42
CA ARG A 873 20.00 -13.11 -14.01
C ARG A 873 19.62 -11.68 -13.62
N ALA A 874 19.87 -10.70 -14.49
CA ALA A 874 19.46 -9.32 -14.28
C ALA A 874 17.93 -9.21 -14.18
N CYS A 875 17.20 -9.84 -15.11
CA CYS A 875 15.74 -9.84 -15.14
C CYS A 875 15.12 -10.47 -13.88
N VAL A 876 15.70 -11.58 -13.39
CA VAL A 876 15.24 -12.27 -12.17
C VAL A 876 15.39 -11.36 -10.93
N ARG A 877 16.42 -10.52 -10.90
CA ARG A 877 16.67 -9.58 -9.79
C ARG A 877 15.70 -8.40 -9.77
N TYR A 878 15.18 -7.98 -10.92
CA TYR A 878 14.14 -6.98 -11.00
C TYR A 878 12.78 -7.56 -10.56
N ARG A 879 12.03 -6.82 -9.74
CA ARG A 879 10.66 -7.20 -9.31
C ARG A 879 9.58 -6.43 -10.06
N ASP A 880 9.80 -6.13 -11.34
CA ASP A 880 8.90 -5.30 -12.16
C ASP A 880 8.19 -6.09 -13.27
N ALA A 881 6.91 -5.76 -13.48
CA ALA A 881 6.03 -6.46 -14.41
C ALA A 881 6.48 -6.42 -15.88
N ALA A 882 7.15 -5.36 -16.35
CA ALA A 882 7.53 -5.22 -17.76
C ALA A 882 8.74 -6.09 -18.15
N VAL A 883 9.76 -6.17 -17.29
CA VAL A 883 10.87 -7.13 -17.44
C VAL A 883 10.36 -8.56 -17.36
N HIS A 884 9.38 -8.79 -16.48
CA HIS A 884 8.77 -10.11 -16.29
C HIS A 884 8.02 -10.57 -17.55
N GLU A 885 7.26 -9.71 -18.21
CA GLU A 885 6.57 -10.07 -19.46
C GLU A 885 7.55 -10.41 -20.59
N SER A 886 8.72 -9.77 -20.61
CA SER A 886 9.78 -10.09 -21.55
C SER A 886 10.40 -11.46 -21.26
N LEU A 887 10.66 -11.78 -19.98
CA LEU A 887 11.19 -13.09 -19.58
C LEU A 887 10.18 -14.22 -19.79
N ARG A 888 8.89 -13.95 -19.61
CA ARG A 888 7.80 -14.83 -20.02
C ARG A 888 7.85 -15.10 -21.52
N THR A 889 7.93 -14.05 -22.34
CA THR A 889 7.95 -14.16 -23.81
C THR A 889 9.11 -15.03 -24.28
N MET A 890 10.31 -14.81 -23.73
CA MET A 890 11.49 -15.62 -24.01
C MET A 890 11.28 -17.08 -23.61
N ILE A 891 10.82 -17.36 -22.37
CA ILE A 891 10.55 -18.73 -21.90
C ILE A 891 9.56 -19.45 -22.83
N MET A 892 8.48 -18.78 -23.22
CA MET A 892 7.44 -19.36 -24.07
C MET A 892 7.91 -19.64 -25.49
N GLN A 893 8.78 -18.79 -26.05
CA GLN A 893 9.36 -18.98 -27.37
C GLN A 893 10.45 -20.07 -27.38
N ASN A 894 11.12 -20.30 -26.24
CA ASN A 894 12.33 -21.12 -26.13
C ASN A 894 12.24 -22.23 -25.05
N MET A 895 11.13 -22.95 -24.96
CA MET A 895 10.95 -24.07 -23.99
C MET A 895 11.96 -25.22 -24.14
N GLN A 896 12.51 -25.46 -25.35
CA GLN A 896 13.58 -26.44 -25.56
C GLN A 896 14.93 -25.98 -24.98
N TYR A 897 15.15 -24.67 -24.93
CA TYR A 897 16.39 -24.06 -24.45
C TYR A 897 16.50 -24.14 -22.91
N LEU A 898 15.38 -24.05 -22.17
CA LEU A 898 15.36 -24.33 -20.72
C LEU A 898 15.79 -25.77 -20.37
N ARG A 899 15.65 -26.73 -21.28
CA ARG A 899 16.10 -28.11 -21.04
C ARG A 899 17.62 -28.25 -21.10
N MET A 900 18.29 -27.43 -21.91
CA MET A 900 19.73 -27.56 -22.19
C MET A 900 20.65 -26.72 -21.31
N ARG A 901 20.12 -25.70 -20.60
CA ARG A 901 20.89 -24.81 -19.69
C ARG A 901 21.51 -25.53 -18.47
N GLU A 902 22.54 -24.93 -17.88
CA GLU A 902 23.17 -25.35 -16.61
C GLU A 902 22.20 -25.22 -15.40
N SER A 903 22.46 -25.98 -14.32
CA SER A 903 21.56 -26.10 -13.15
C SER A 903 21.26 -24.78 -12.46
N ASP A 904 22.22 -23.87 -12.44
CA ASP A 904 22.22 -22.71 -11.56
C ASP A 904 21.33 -21.59 -12.15
N VAL A 905 21.39 -21.44 -13.48
CA VAL A 905 20.49 -20.57 -14.25
C VAL A 905 19.08 -21.16 -14.28
N LYS A 906 18.96 -22.49 -14.39
CA LYS A 906 17.68 -23.19 -14.25
C LYS A 906 17.04 -22.91 -12.89
N GLU A 907 17.80 -22.89 -11.79
CA GLU A 907 17.30 -22.63 -10.44
C GLU A 907 16.68 -21.22 -10.32
N HIS A 908 17.35 -20.19 -10.86
CA HIS A 908 16.87 -18.80 -10.82
C HIS A 908 15.70 -18.55 -11.78
N ILE A 909 15.72 -19.14 -12.98
CA ILE A 909 14.59 -19.09 -13.91
C ILE A 909 13.42 -19.91 -13.37
N VAL A 910 13.69 -20.99 -12.64
CA VAL A 910 12.68 -21.77 -11.91
C VAL A 910 12.09 -20.96 -10.77
N GLU A 911 12.89 -20.26 -9.95
CA GLU A 911 12.39 -19.34 -8.91
C GLU A 911 11.47 -18.27 -9.51
N TYR A 912 11.88 -17.70 -10.64
CA TYR A 912 11.09 -16.73 -11.38
C TYR A 912 9.82 -17.33 -12.00
N ALA A 913 9.93 -18.47 -12.69
CA ALA A 913 8.82 -19.15 -13.33
C ALA A 913 7.82 -19.64 -12.29
N VAL A 914 8.30 -20.09 -11.14
CA VAL A 914 7.50 -20.44 -9.97
C VAL A 914 6.84 -19.21 -9.34
N GLY A 915 7.52 -18.08 -9.32
CA GLY A 915 6.98 -16.84 -8.77
C GLY A 915 5.89 -16.17 -9.62
N ARG A 916 5.89 -16.34 -10.96
CA ARG A 916 5.05 -15.51 -11.87
C ARG A 916 4.57 -16.15 -13.19
N VAL A 917 5.17 -17.24 -13.68
CA VAL A 917 4.87 -17.85 -15.01
C VAL A 917 4.39 -19.30 -14.90
N LEU A 918 4.12 -19.78 -13.68
CA LEU A 918 3.61 -21.13 -13.42
C LEU A 918 2.31 -21.39 -14.18
N ASP A 919 1.48 -20.35 -14.29
CA ASP A 919 1.03 -19.68 -15.51
C ASP A 919 0.75 -20.55 -16.78
N GLU A 920 1.82 -21.07 -17.35
CA GLU A 920 1.82 -21.55 -18.73
C GLU A 920 2.72 -22.78 -18.95
N ILE A 921 3.36 -23.30 -17.90
CA ILE A 921 4.23 -24.49 -17.97
C ILE A 921 3.41 -25.77 -17.79
N SER A 922 3.34 -26.60 -18.83
CA SER A 922 2.58 -27.87 -18.78
C SER A 922 3.17 -28.87 -17.77
N ILE A 923 2.31 -29.70 -17.16
CA ILE A 923 2.72 -30.81 -16.27
C ILE A 923 3.70 -31.78 -16.98
N GLY A 924 3.57 -31.97 -18.29
CA GLY A 924 4.50 -32.78 -19.08
C GLY A 924 5.92 -32.19 -19.14
N ALA A 925 6.07 -30.87 -19.08
CA ALA A 925 7.36 -30.21 -18.95
C ALA A 925 7.91 -30.35 -17.53
N ILE A 926 7.08 -30.18 -16.49
CA ILE A 926 7.48 -30.33 -15.08
C ILE A 926 7.93 -31.77 -14.77
N ALA A 927 7.19 -32.76 -15.27
CA ALA A 927 7.51 -34.18 -15.11
C ALA A 927 8.78 -34.59 -15.88
N SER A 928 9.18 -33.81 -16.89
CA SER A 928 10.41 -34.03 -17.66
C SER A 928 11.68 -33.49 -17.00
N PHE A 929 11.57 -32.70 -15.91
CA PHE A 929 12.72 -32.30 -15.11
C PHE A 929 13.21 -33.45 -14.20
N ASP A 930 14.48 -33.43 -13.83
CA ASP A 930 15.04 -34.40 -12.89
C ASP A 930 14.41 -34.26 -11.48
N SER A 931 14.63 -35.25 -10.62
CA SER A 931 14.02 -35.30 -9.29
C SER A 931 14.49 -34.21 -8.35
N ALA A 932 15.70 -33.67 -8.51
CA ALA A 932 16.23 -32.61 -7.66
C ALA A 932 15.59 -31.26 -8.03
N THR A 933 15.54 -30.95 -9.33
CA THR A 933 14.87 -29.78 -9.88
C THR A 933 13.37 -29.81 -9.60
N ARG A 934 12.71 -30.97 -9.69
CA ARG A 934 11.29 -31.13 -9.30
C ARG A 934 11.07 -30.86 -7.81
N TRP A 935 11.95 -31.34 -6.93
CA TRP A 935 11.85 -31.08 -5.49
C TRP A 935 12.16 -29.63 -5.12
N HIS A 936 13.05 -28.97 -5.86
CA HIS A 936 13.37 -27.56 -5.69
C HIS A 936 12.22 -26.65 -6.20
N ILE A 937 11.66 -26.94 -7.38
CA ILE A 937 10.40 -26.35 -7.88
C ILE A 937 9.30 -26.51 -6.83
N LEU A 938 9.10 -27.73 -6.32
CA LEU A 938 8.12 -27.99 -5.26
C LEU A 938 8.44 -27.22 -3.98
N SER A 939 9.70 -27.13 -3.53
CA SER A 939 10.05 -26.38 -2.30
C SER A 939 9.91 -24.87 -2.44
N LEU A 940 10.16 -24.32 -3.63
CA LEU A 940 9.95 -22.90 -3.95
C LEU A 940 8.47 -22.57 -4.11
N MET A 941 7.68 -23.46 -4.74
CA MET A 941 6.21 -23.38 -4.78
C MET A 941 5.60 -23.48 -3.37
N LEU A 942 6.30 -24.17 -2.46
CA LEU A 942 5.99 -24.26 -1.04
C LEU A 942 6.55 -23.09 -0.21
N GLN A 943 7.22 -22.10 -0.82
CA GLN A 943 7.81 -20.94 -0.14
C GLN A 943 7.26 -19.59 -0.61
N ARG A 944 6.71 -19.45 -1.84
CA ARG A 944 6.03 -18.23 -2.29
C ARG A 944 4.85 -18.50 -3.24
N CYS A 945 3.72 -17.84 -2.93
CA CYS A 945 2.52 -17.67 -3.75
C CYS A 945 1.72 -18.95 -4.04
N TYR A 946 1.06 -19.46 -2.99
CA TYR A 946 0.22 -20.65 -3.05
C TYR A 946 -0.98 -20.50 -4.02
N GLY A 947 -1.75 -19.41 -3.96
CA GLY A 947 -3.06 -19.33 -4.62
C GLY A 947 -3.08 -19.15 -6.15
N GLU A 948 -2.10 -18.46 -6.75
CA GLU A 948 -2.13 -18.11 -8.19
C GLU A 948 -1.76 -19.31 -9.08
N VAL A 949 -0.75 -20.08 -8.64
CA VAL A 949 -0.21 -21.27 -9.32
C VAL A 949 -1.27 -22.34 -9.56
N GLY A 950 -2.09 -22.60 -8.55
CA GLY A 950 -3.04 -23.68 -8.65
C GLY A 950 -4.35 -23.27 -9.35
N ASP A 951 -4.75 -21.98 -9.30
CA ASP A 951 -5.90 -21.43 -10.04
C ASP A 951 -5.72 -21.64 -11.55
N LEU A 952 -4.47 -21.61 -11.98
CA LEU A 952 -4.12 -21.84 -13.36
C LEU A 952 -3.98 -23.32 -13.77
N PHE A 953 -3.40 -24.20 -12.93
CA PHE A 953 -3.42 -25.65 -13.20
C PHE A 953 -4.85 -26.17 -13.39
N TRP A 954 -5.80 -25.58 -12.66
CA TRP A 954 -7.23 -25.84 -12.78
C TRP A 954 -7.83 -25.34 -14.10
N ARG A 955 -7.66 -24.05 -14.45
CA ARG A 955 -8.26 -23.43 -15.65
C ARG A 955 -7.78 -23.98 -16.99
N LYS A 956 -6.60 -24.61 -17.04
CA LYS A 956 -6.01 -25.17 -18.26
C LYS A 956 -6.31 -26.67 -18.46
N GLY A 957 -7.14 -27.28 -17.61
CA GLY A 957 -7.58 -28.68 -17.74
C GLY A 957 -6.54 -29.74 -17.33
N PHE A 958 -5.45 -29.33 -16.67
CA PHE A 958 -4.35 -30.24 -16.29
C PHE A 958 -4.70 -31.26 -15.20
N LEU A 959 -5.86 -31.07 -14.52
CA LEU A 959 -6.37 -31.92 -13.45
C LEU A 959 -7.50 -32.85 -13.91
N GLU A 960 -7.84 -32.86 -15.20
CA GLU A 960 -8.74 -33.89 -15.76
C GLU A 960 -7.96 -35.21 -15.89
N ALA A 961 -8.07 -36.05 -14.86
CA ALA A 961 -7.58 -37.42 -14.95
C ALA A 961 -8.36 -38.16 -16.05
N ALA A 962 -7.63 -38.74 -17.01
CA ALA A 962 -8.18 -39.80 -17.86
C ALA A 962 -8.82 -40.85 -16.93
N SER A 963 -10.05 -41.22 -17.27
CA SER A 963 -11.13 -41.66 -16.39
C SER A 963 -10.94 -42.90 -15.51
N ASP A 964 -9.72 -43.41 -15.27
CA ASP A 964 -9.55 -44.74 -14.69
C ASP A 964 -8.45 -44.94 -13.62
N GLN A 965 -7.62 -43.96 -13.22
CA GLN A 965 -6.64 -44.21 -12.14
C GLN A 965 -6.46 -43.07 -11.12
N ARG A 966 -6.75 -43.42 -9.85
CA ARG A 966 -6.36 -42.79 -8.57
C ARG A 966 -6.44 -41.25 -8.53
N ILE A 967 -7.63 -40.81 -8.15
CA ILE A 967 -8.08 -39.41 -8.11
C ILE A 967 -7.36 -38.58 -7.02
N GLY A 968 -6.80 -39.14 -5.94
CA GLY A 968 -6.38 -38.33 -4.77
C GLY A 968 -5.23 -37.32 -4.98
N ILE A 969 -4.19 -37.66 -5.75
CA ILE A 969 -2.92 -36.88 -5.75
C ILE A 969 -3.04 -35.49 -6.41
N PRO A 970 -3.68 -35.31 -7.57
CA PRO A 970 -3.79 -34.00 -8.22
C PRO A 970 -4.63 -32.98 -7.43
N TYR A 971 -5.64 -33.44 -6.67
CA TYR A 971 -6.49 -32.56 -5.85
C TYR A 971 -5.89 -32.27 -4.46
N LEU A 972 -5.07 -33.19 -3.93
CA LEU A 972 -4.24 -32.94 -2.74
C LEU A 972 -3.20 -31.85 -3.05
N ILE A 973 -2.64 -31.88 -4.26
CA ILE A 973 -1.73 -30.86 -4.78
C ILE A 973 -2.46 -29.50 -4.95
N ALA A 974 -3.70 -29.49 -5.49
CA ALA A 974 -4.50 -28.26 -5.61
C ALA A 974 -4.95 -27.65 -4.26
N GLY A 975 -5.27 -28.48 -3.26
CA GLY A 975 -5.56 -28.01 -1.89
C GLY A 975 -4.31 -27.47 -1.16
N PHE A 976 -3.13 -28.03 -1.46
CA PHE A 976 -1.84 -27.54 -0.94
C PHE A 976 -1.41 -26.21 -1.59
N PHE A 977 -1.88 -25.92 -2.80
CA PHE A 977 -1.66 -24.68 -3.55
C PHE A 977 -2.87 -23.72 -3.52
N GLY A 978 -3.69 -23.73 -2.46
CA GLY A 978 -4.67 -22.65 -2.22
C GLY A 978 -5.72 -22.40 -3.32
N VAL A 979 -6.06 -23.39 -4.16
CA VAL A 979 -7.01 -23.21 -5.28
C VAL A 979 -8.45 -23.35 -4.80
N GLU A 980 -9.06 -22.22 -4.45
CA GLU A 980 -10.42 -22.19 -3.91
C GLU A 980 -11.45 -22.81 -4.88
N GLU A 981 -11.32 -22.62 -6.19
CA GLU A 981 -12.25 -23.17 -7.20
C GLU A 981 -12.16 -24.70 -7.37
N ALA A 982 -10.97 -25.30 -7.31
CA ALA A 982 -10.79 -26.75 -7.43
C ALA A 982 -11.23 -27.49 -6.15
N ALA A 983 -11.01 -26.89 -4.98
CA ALA A 983 -11.57 -27.37 -3.72
C ALA A 983 -13.11 -27.27 -3.73
N LEU A 984 -13.67 -26.16 -4.21
CA LEU A 984 -15.11 -25.96 -4.39
C LEU A 984 -15.74 -26.91 -5.43
N GLU A 985 -15.07 -27.17 -6.56
CA GLU A 985 -15.53 -28.13 -7.57
C GLU A 985 -15.41 -29.57 -7.10
N THR A 986 -14.38 -29.92 -6.32
CA THR A 986 -14.27 -31.22 -5.64
C THR A 986 -15.40 -31.40 -4.63
N ILE A 987 -15.64 -30.38 -3.81
CA ILE A 987 -16.76 -30.35 -2.85
C ILE A 987 -18.10 -30.40 -3.59
N ARG A 988 -18.28 -29.71 -4.73
CA ARG A 988 -19.50 -29.73 -5.55
C ARG A 988 -19.71 -31.04 -6.31
N ALA A 989 -18.66 -31.64 -6.87
CA ALA A 989 -18.71 -32.93 -7.55
C ALA A 989 -19.04 -34.04 -6.55
N TRP A 990 -18.51 -33.93 -5.33
CA TRP A 990 -18.84 -34.78 -4.20
C TRP A 990 -20.28 -34.55 -3.71
N TRP A 991 -20.74 -33.29 -3.61
CA TRP A 991 -22.13 -32.91 -3.29
C TRP A 991 -23.14 -33.38 -4.35
N ARG A 992 -22.69 -33.62 -5.59
CA ARG A 992 -23.52 -34.13 -6.71
C ARG A 992 -23.46 -35.64 -6.86
N SER A 993 -22.48 -36.33 -6.27
CA SER A 993 -22.37 -37.79 -6.35
C SER A 993 -23.20 -38.40 -5.20
N ASP A 994 -24.42 -38.85 -5.48
CA ASP A 994 -25.29 -39.59 -4.55
C ASP A 994 -24.75 -41.01 -4.19
N GLY A 995 -23.47 -41.28 -4.46
CA GLY A 995 -22.86 -42.59 -4.32
C GLY A 995 -22.42 -42.90 -2.90
N GLN A 996 -22.92 -44.01 -2.34
CA GLN A 996 -22.56 -44.51 -1.01
C GLN A 996 -21.10 -45.00 -0.87
N ASP A 997 -20.29 -45.02 -1.92
CA ASP A 997 -18.96 -45.63 -1.90
C ASP A 997 -17.81 -44.65 -2.18
N SER A 998 -17.09 -44.25 -1.13
CA SER A 998 -15.73 -44.75 -0.87
C SER A 998 -15.03 -43.91 0.20
N TYR A 999 -14.53 -44.60 1.23
CA TYR A 999 -13.79 -44.06 2.37
C TYR A 999 -12.52 -43.27 1.96
N THR A 1000 -11.93 -43.63 0.82
CA THR A 1000 -10.75 -42.98 0.23
C THR A 1000 -11.03 -41.55 -0.26
N MET A 1001 -12.18 -41.28 -0.88
CA MET A 1001 -12.53 -39.93 -1.34
C MET A 1001 -12.81 -38.95 -0.18
N ARG A 1002 -13.23 -39.46 0.98
CA ARG A 1002 -13.43 -38.66 2.20
C ARG A 1002 -12.10 -38.27 2.87
N SER A 1003 -11.12 -39.17 2.85
CA SER A 1003 -9.78 -38.88 3.37
C SER A 1003 -9.10 -37.78 2.55
N ASP A 1004 -9.19 -37.85 1.22
CA ASP A 1004 -8.56 -36.87 0.32
C ASP A 1004 -9.18 -35.47 0.46
N ALA A 1005 -10.50 -35.36 0.73
CA ALA A 1005 -11.18 -34.10 0.99
C ALA A 1005 -10.78 -33.46 2.34
N ASN A 1006 -10.66 -34.28 3.40
CA ASN A 1006 -10.16 -33.83 4.69
C ASN A 1006 -8.69 -33.34 4.60
N PHE A 1007 -7.86 -34.02 3.80
CA PHE A 1007 -6.49 -33.57 3.52
C PHE A 1007 -6.43 -32.24 2.75
N GLY A 1008 -7.33 -31.99 1.80
CA GLY A 1008 -7.41 -30.71 1.08
C GLY A 1008 -7.77 -29.51 1.97
N VAL A 1009 -8.68 -29.71 2.93
CA VAL A 1009 -9.09 -28.68 3.91
C VAL A 1009 -7.99 -28.41 4.94
N ILE A 1010 -7.31 -29.46 5.40
CA ILE A 1010 -6.19 -29.39 6.34
C ILE A 1010 -4.99 -28.66 5.70
N ALA A 1011 -4.69 -28.95 4.44
CA ALA A 1011 -3.66 -28.25 3.67
C ALA A 1011 -3.99 -26.75 3.49
N LEU A 1012 -5.26 -26.39 3.32
CA LEU A 1012 -5.73 -25.00 3.23
C LEU A 1012 -5.53 -24.22 4.55
N GLY A 1013 -5.83 -24.85 5.70
CA GLY A 1013 -5.58 -24.27 7.03
C GLY A 1013 -4.07 -24.12 7.34
N GLY A 1014 -3.25 -25.08 6.90
CA GLY A 1014 -1.79 -25.02 7.04
C GLY A 1014 -1.10 -23.96 6.14
N ALA A 1015 -1.65 -23.69 4.96
CA ALA A 1015 -1.16 -22.63 4.06
C ALA A 1015 -1.45 -21.22 4.61
N LEU A 1016 -2.60 -21.01 5.25
CA LEU A 1016 -2.99 -19.74 5.88
C LEU A 1016 -2.13 -19.37 7.10
N LEU A 1017 -1.60 -20.36 7.83
CA LEU A 1017 -0.72 -20.16 8.99
C LEU A 1017 0.73 -19.78 8.63
N ARG A 1018 1.21 -20.09 7.41
CA ARG A 1018 2.59 -19.80 6.97
C ARG A 1018 2.79 -18.39 6.42
N ASN A 1019 1.71 -17.66 6.11
CA ASN A 1019 1.77 -16.28 5.61
C ASN A 1019 2.13 -15.22 6.68
N GLU A 1020 2.50 -15.60 7.92
CA GLU A 1020 3.03 -14.68 8.93
C GLU A 1020 4.55 -14.41 8.80
N VAL A 1021 5.30 -15.11 7.95
CA VAL A 1021 6.77 -14.94 7.84
C VAL A 1021 7.17 -13.99 6.70
N SER A 1022 6.87 -12.70 6.85
CA SER A 1022 7.63 -11.62 6.19
C SER A 1022 7.54 -10.30 6.95
N LEU A 1023 7.93 -10.32 8.23
CA LEU A 1023 8.16 -9.12 9.04
C LEU A 1023 9.43 -9.32 9.86
N TYR A 1024 10.58 -9.25 9.20
CA TYR A 1024 11.86 -8.68 9.68
C TYR A 1024 12.92 -8.87 8.58
N VAL A 1025 12.81 -8.04 7.53
CA VAL A 1025 13.93 -7.35 6.86
C VAL A 1025 13.41 -5.95 6.53
#